data_AF-A0A553BBI5-F1
#
_entry.id   AF-A0A553BBI5-F1
#
_cell.length_a   1.000
_cell.length_b   1.000
_cell.length_c   1.000
_cell.angle_alpha   90.00
_cell.angle_beta   90.00
_cell.angle_gamma   90.00
#
_symmetry.space_group_name_H-M   'P 1'
#
loop_
_entity.id
_entity.type
_entity.pdbx_description
1 polymer ?
#
loop_
_entity_poly.entity_id
_entity_poly.type
_entity_poly.pdbx_seq_one_letter_code
_entity_poly.pdbx_strand_id
1 'polypeptide(L)'
;MESVLNNPYRIIGILVGTSTKEEHTKTKKLKMYIEAEQEVPEDFSFPIIGSLNRNIDAVDDAISKLNLNNDRVNASLFWFYNGNAITDEPMFDALKSSKEEAKEAIYVWIKLAAAEEVTKRNASAFQNLSTLYLNSAFKKATITKKNLEKGITLKLKFLESDFIDDFIKFSSDETYKVSKEALQIQFLTQVYYEIEKVDKNIVDWYLECITKISFTAKQNYLNDFVSKPIDHIKTKIDETKSKRKENPSKAYDLGLSLFENENERINTIQNILGKSNIQFTSITDKLSDEILQCGIVYFKKYRDTNTDSSEKAMDLFKKAKKLAVGSIAIQRCRENTEHLQEWIDEKPEREKHNKISADLTALIEILDKFDKKAETIENARAFINLSKPHLNNIKNTLGATDEMYLKLSTRVASQAQSFIIEEVNNAQDNFEYKIAVDRYGTLNKIKTALRMGWEVTNLIGTLDMEGDYKTGRFNQNRNALKNLCVQLDVSTPSHGSSSPSTTPRPLTSPRTSPTYTPPKSNSEDINWGGWIFGIILFIIVIKSCRAASKNDDDNNSNHETAVDSNAIETINSTAAYPYVDSSVAAIDTTAIAMPAEQYSSEYIGNKLENGASPLDNCFGSGDYQGNATLTIKNGGSSDAIICLYSVSKDRTIRNEYVQKNSTFKMSSIAQGNYKIRVFYGNDWNPNIENSCGTKGNFESDVNFSEFDGEEYFEDSSRGFTNATVTLYTVANGNASSSTIDQSTFFNK
;
A
#
# COMPACT_ATOMS: atom_id res chain seq x y z
N MET A 1 46.43 -1.10 17.69
CA MET A 1 45.09 -0.75 18.22
C MET A 1 45.27 -0.48 19.71
N GLU A 2 44.71 0.60 20.28
CA GLU A 2 44.96 0.95 21.69
C GLU A 2 44.49 -0.18 22.62
N SER A 3 43.35 -0.79 22.32
CA SER A 3 42.77 -1.94 23.06
C SER A 3 43.67 -3.18 23.12
N VAL A 4 44.65 -3.30 22.20
CA VAL A 4 45.66 -4.36 22.22
C VAL A 4 46.98 -3.86 22.83
N LEU A 5 47.42 -2.66 22.47
CA LEU A 5 48.68 -2.08 22.96
C LEU A 5 48.64 -1.76 24.46
N ASN A 6 47.51 -1.27 24.96
CA ASN A 6 47.31 -0.89 26.36
C ASN A 6 46.43 -1.90 27.10
N ASN A 7 46.35 -3.12 26.58
CA ASN A 7 45.55 -4.17 27.19
C ASN A 7 46.07 -4.47 28.60
N PRO A 8 45.22 -4.56 29.63
CA PRO A 8 45.67 -4.77 31.00
C PRO A 8 46.45 -6.09 31.19
N TYR A 9 46.06 -7.16 30.48
CA TYR A 9 46.82 -8.41 30.51
C TYR A 9 48.24 -8.25 29.93
N ARG A 10 48.42 -7.40 28.91
CA ARG A 10 49.73 -7.04 28.34
C ARG A 10 50.59 -6.29 29.35
N ILE A 11 49.99 -5.29 30.00
CA ILE A 11 50.68 -4.43 30.96
C ILE A 11 51.18 -5.28 32.14
N ILE A 12 50.38 -6.22 32.62
CA ILE A 12 50.77 -7.15 33.70
C ILE A 12 51.71 -8.27 33.20
N GLY A 13 51.68 -8.61 31.90
CA GLY A 13 52.54 -9.65 31.32
C GLY A 13 51.98 -11.06 31.46
N ILE A 14 50.66 -11.23 31.42
CA ILE A 14 49.96 -12.50 31.60
C ILE A 14 49.03 -12.83 30.42
N LEU A 15 48.61 -14.10 30.33
CA LEU A 15 47.58 -14.55 29.39
C LEU A 15 46.19 -14.48 30.04
N VAL A 16 45.15 -14.42 29.20
CA VAL A 16 43.78 -14.73 29.63
C VAL A 16 43.76 -16.18 30.17
N GLY A 17 43.07 -16.42 31.28
CA GLY A 17 43.08 -17.72 31.97
C GLY A 17 44.12 -17.86 33.07
N THR A 18 44.98 -16.86 33.30
CA THR A 18 45.94 -16.90 34.40
C THR A 18 45.21 -16.91 35.75
N SER A 19 45.53 -17.86 36.62
CA SER A 19 44.88 -17.98 37.94
C SER A 19 45.14 -16.75 38.82
N THR A 20 44.20 -16.37 39.68
CA THR A 20 44.36 -15.22 40.60
C THR A 20 45.62 -15.31 41.47
N LYS A 21 46.01 -16.52 41.86
CA LYS A 21 47.25 -16.76 42.63
C LYS A 21 48.50 -16.47 41.80
N GLU A 22 48.51 -16.91 40.55
CA GLU A 22 49.62 -16.65 39.63
C GLU A 22 49.67 -15.17 39.24
N GLU A 23 48.52 -14.57 38.93
CA GLU A 23 48.37 -13.13 38.67
C GLU A 23 48.98 -12.32 39.82
N HIS A 24 48.56 -12.55 41.07
CA HIS A 24 49.11 -11.84 42.23
C HIS A 24 50.62 -12.02 42.37
N THR A 25 51.12 -13.25 42.15
CA THR A 25 52.54 -13.55 42.23
C THR A 25 53.35 -12.82 41.16
N LYS A 26 52.87 -12.82 39.91
CA LYS A 26 53.56 -12.16 38.79
C LYS A 26 53.51 -10.65 38.94
N THR A 27 52.37 -10.09 39.34
CA THR A 27 52.24 -8.65 39.53
C THR A 27 53.14 -8.13 40.65
N LYS A 28 53.26 -8.88 41.77
CA LYS A 28 54.20 -8.53 42.84
C LYS A 28 55.65 -8.54 42.35
N LYS A 29 56.06 -9.57 41.61
CA LYS A 29 57.41 -9.64 41.04
C LYS A 29 57.66 -8.52 40.03
N LEU A 30 56.67 -8.24 39.17
CA LEU A 30 56.76 -7.18 38.17
C LEU A 30 57.01 -5.82 38.82
N LYS A 31 56.28 -5.48 39.88
CA LYS A 31 56.50 -4.25 40.64
C LYS A 31 57.91 -4.18 41.23
N MET A 32 58.42 -5.28 41.79
CA MET A 32 59.79 -5.32 42.32
C MET A 32 60.85 -5.06 41.23
N TYR A 33 60.70 -5.61 40.02
CA TYR A 33 61.61 -5.31 38.91
C TYR A 33 61.55 -3.84 38.49
N ILE A 34 60.34 -3.27 38.40
CA ILE A 34 60.13 -1.86 38.06
C ILE A 34 60.76 -0.94 39.13
N GLU A 35 60.53 -1.20 40.41
CA GLU A 35 61.10 -0.44 41.54
C GLU A 35 62.62 -0.54 41.60
N ALA A 36 63.18 -1.69 41.22
CA ALA A 36 64.62 -1.91 41.16
C ALA A 36 65.27 -1.36 39.87
N GLU A 37 64.50 -0.73 38.98
CA GLU A 37 64.93 -0.28 37.64
C GLU A 37 65.62 -1.40 36.83
N GLN A 38 65.20 -2.65 37.06
CA GLN A 38 65.72 -3.83 36.39
C GLN A 38 64.88 -4.16 35.16
N GLU A 39 65.54 -4.76 34.16
CA GLU A 39 64.84 -5.28 32.98
C GLU A 39 63.90 -6.42 33.40
N VAL A 40 62.62 -6.29 33.03
CA VAL A 40 61.62 -7.31 33.33
C VAL A 40 61.91 -8.54 32.46
N PRO A 41 61.98 -9.75 33.03
CA PRO A 41 62.14 -10.98 32.26
C PRO A 41 61.08 -11.11 31.16
N GLU A 42 61.42 -11.82 30.08
CA GLU A 42 60.47 -12.09 28.99
C GLU A 42 59.17 -12.70 29.53
N ASP A 43 58.06 -12.04 29.22
CA ASP A 43 56.72 -12.41 29.66
C ASP A 43 55.73 -12.34 28.49
N PHE A 44 54.43 -12.41 28.79
CA PHE A 44 53.41 -12.41 27.75
C PHE A 44 53.11 -11.03 27.15
N SER A 45 53.95 -10.00 27.31
CA SER A 45 53.76 -8.69 26.68
C SER A 45 54.03 -8.63 25.17
N PHE A 46 54.72 -9.64 24.63
CA PHE A 46 55.07 -9.88 23.23
C PHE A 46 55.67 -8.67 22.48
N PRO A 47 57.01 -8.60 22.34
CA PRO A 47 57.70 -7.49 21.67
C PRO A 47 57.27 -7.23 20.22
N ILE A 48 56.78 -8.26 19.51
CA ILE A 48 56.31 -8.16 18.12
C ILE A 48 55.09 -7.23 17.96
N ILE A 49 54.33 -7.00 19.04
CA ILE A 49 53.12 -6.17 19.06
C ILE A 49 53.47 -4.68 19.17
N GLY A 50 54.65 -4.37 19.73
CA GLY A 50 55.17 -3.01 19.91
C GLY A 50 55.99 -2.90 21.19
N SER A 51 56.61 -1.74 21.41
CA SER A 51 57.27 -1.44 22.69
C SER A 51 56.25 -1.32 23.83
N LEU A 52 56.68 -1.59 25.06
CA LEU A 52 55.87 -1.43 26.26
C LEU A 52 56.75 -0.80 27.34
N ASN A 53 56.35 0.39 27.80
CA ASN A 53 56.96 1.03 28.95
C ASN A 53 56.03 0.82 30.15
N ARG A 54 56.52 0.15 31.18
CA ARG A 54 55.76 -0.11 32.41
C ARG A 54 56.21 0.83 33.51
N ASN A 55 55.25 1.32 34.27
CA ASN A 55 55.48 1.97 35.56
C ASN A 55 54.46 1.43 36.57
N ILE A 56 54.66 1.74 37.85
CA ILE A 56 53.82 1.22 38.94
C ILE A 56 52.36 1.64 38.73
N ASP A 57 52.12 2.90 38.37
CA ASP A 57 50.76 3.44 38.16
C ASP A 57 50.00 2.69 37.06
N ALA A 58 50.65 2.42 35.91
CA ALA A 58 50.05 1.68 34.81
C ALA A 58 49.76 0.23 35.18
N VAL A 59 50.63 -0.39 36.00
CA VAL A 59 50.39 -1.74 36.51
C VAL A 59 49.21 -1.74 37.49
N ASP A 60 49.12 -0.76 38.39
CA ASP A 60 48.01 -0.65 39.33
C ASP A 60 46.67 -0.36 38.63
N ASP A 61 46.66 0.52 37.63
CA ASP A 61 45.51 0.76 36.76
C ASP A 61 45.09 -0.52 36.02
N ALA A 62 46.05 -1.28 35.47
CA ALA A 62 45.77 -2.53 34.79
C ALA A 62 45.16 -3.60 35.72
N ILE A 63 45.65 -3.73 36.96
CA ILE A 63 45.05 -4.61 37.97
C ILE A 63 43.61 -4.18 38.24
N SER A 64 43.40 -2.88 38.44
CA SER A 64 42.06 -2.35 38.75
C SER A 64 41.04 -2.68 37.66
N LYS A 65 41.45 -2.64 36.39
CA LYS A 65 40.64 -2.98 35.21
C LYS A 65 40.35 -4.47 35.07
N LEU A 66 41.10 -5.34 35.74
CA LEU A 66 40.85 -6.78 35.76
C LEU A 66 40.10 -7.25 37.01
N ASN A 67 39.64 -6.33 37.88
CA ASN A 67 38.93 -6.70 39.11
C ASN A 67 37.47 -7.14 38.86
N LEU A 68 36.78 -6.52 37.90
CA LEU A 68 35.38 -6.86 37.58
C LEU A 68 35.32 -7.86 36.42
N ASN A 69 34.49 -8.90 36.54
CA ASN A 69 34.35 -9.94 35.51
C ASN A 69 34.04 -9.36 34.12
N ASN A 70 33.14 -8.38 34.04
CA ASN A 70 32.79 -7.75 32.77
C ASN A 70 34.01 -7.07 32.11
N ASP A 71 34.77 -6.29 32.87
CA ASP A 71 35.94 -5.59 32.35
C ASP A 71 37.07 -6.57 31.98
N ARG A 72 37.22 -7.62 32.78
CA ARG A 72 38.17 -8.72 32.55
C ARG A 72 37.85 -9.48 31.25
N VAL A 73 36.58 -9.74 30.98
CA VAL A 73 36.08 -10.35 29.73
C VAL A 73 36.23 -9.37 28.55
N ASN A 74 35.86 -8.10 28.70
CA ASN A 74 36.06 -7.10 27.65
C ASN A 74 37.53 -6.95 27.24
N ALA A 75 38.44 -6.95 28.22
CA ALA A 75 39.87 -6.93 27.97
C ALA A 75 40.36 -8.24 27.30
N SER A 76 39.75 -9.39 27.62
CA SER A 76 40.16 -10.69 27.07
C SER A 76 39.86 -10.80 25.58
N LEU A 77 38.79 -10.17 25.09
CA LEU A 77 38.43 -10.11 23.67
C LEU A 77 39.60 -9.62 22.78
N PHE A 78 40.48 -8.79 23.34
CA PHE A 78 41.62 -8.20 22.64
C PHE A 78 42.98 -8.75 23.09
N TRP A 79 43.01 -9.90 23.78
CA TRP A 79 44.23 -10.50 24.27
C TRP A 79 44.36 -12.00 23.98
N PHE A 80 45.55 -12.54 24.26
CA PHE A 80 45.92 -13.91 23.96
C PHE A 80 45.48 -14.86 25.07
N TYR A 81 45.08 -16.07 24.69
CA TYR A 81 44.81 -17.16 25.62
C TYR A 81 45.42 -18.47 25.13
N ASN A 82 45.77 -19.34 26.08
CA ASN A 82 46.22 -20.69 25.79
C ASN A 82 45.01 -21.62 25.77
N GLY A 83 44.51 -21.96 24.58
CA GLY A 83 43.41 -22.91 24.41
C GLY A 83 43.89 -24.32 24.09
N ASN A 84 45.12 -24.45 23.60
CA ASN A 84 45.74 -25.72 23.27
C ASN A 84 47.24 -25.65 23.52
N ALA A 85 47.69 -26.15 24.68
CA ALA A 85 49.08 -26.10 25.10
C ALA A 85 50.05 -26.69 24.08
N ILE A 86 49.65 -27.75 23.36
CA ILE A 86 50.49 -28.41 22.34
C ILE A 86 50.83 -27.45 21.21
N THR A 87 49.87 -26.62 20.80
CA THR A 87 50.05 -25.71 19.67
C THR A 87 50.40 -24.30 20.12
N ASP A 88 49.92 -23.80 21.25
CA ASP A 88 50.02 -22.38 21.61
C ASP A 88 51.29 -22.05 22.40
N GLU A 89 51.76 -22.91 23.31
CA GLU A 89 52.96 -22.64 24.11
C GLU A 89 54.21 -22.43 23.26
N PRO A 90 54.51 -23.29 22.26
CA PRO A 90 55.67 -23.05 21.38
C PRO A 90 55.53 -21.76 20.57
N MET A 91 54.31 -21.34 20.25
CA MET A 91 54.05 -20.09 19.51
C MET A 91 54.27 -18.89 20.42
N PHE A 92 53.83 -18.94 21.67
CA PHE A 92 54.08 -17.86 22.63
C PHE A 92 55.57 -17.69 22.90
N ASP A 93 56.34 -18.77 22.99
CA ASP A 93 57.79 -18.66 23.17
C ASP A 93 58.46 -18.02 21.95
N ALA A 94 58.09 -18.47 20.74
CA ALA A 94 58.55 -17.85 19.50
C ALA A 94 58.16 -16.36 19.35
N LEU A 95 57.01 -15.93 19.90
CA LEU A 95 56.60 -14.52 19.91
C LEU A 95 57.37 -13.66 20.91
N LYS A 96 57.99 -14.26 21.94
CA LYS A 96 58.86 -13.57 22.91
C LYS A 96 60.27 -13.38 22.37
N SER A 97 60.76 -14.34 21.59
CA SER A 97 62.14 -14.41 21.10
C SER A 97 62.44 -13.43 19.95
N SER A 98 62.53 -13.90 18.70
CA SER A 98 62.94 -13.09 17.54
C SER A 98 61.79 -12.77 16.59
N LYS A 99 61.94 -11.72 15.76
CA LYS A 99 60.93 -11.38 14.74
C LYS A 99 60.76 -12.49 13.71
N GLU A 100 61.81 -13.26 13.44
CA GLU A 100 61.83 -14.37 12.50
C GLU A 100 61.03 -15.56 13.06
N GLU A 101 61.27 -15.94 14.31
CA GLU A 101 60.51 -17.00 14.99
C GLU A 101 59.04 -16.60 15.16
N ALA A 102 58.76 -15.35 15.50
CA ALA A 102 57.41 -14.82 15.57
C ALA A 102 56.65 -14.98 14.24
N LYS A 103 57.31 -14.82 13.08
CA LYS A 103 56.67 -15.02 11.76
C LYS A 103 56.28 -16.48 11.55
N GLU A 104 57.15 -17.42 11.90
CA GLU A 104 56.86 -18.86 11.83
C GLU A 104 55.68 -19.22 12.74
N ALA A 105 55.64 -18.66 13.95
CA ALA A 105 54.54 -18.88 14.87
C ALA A 105 53.20 -18.37 14.32
N ILE A 106 53.20 -17.16 13.76
CA ILE A 106 52.03 -16.59 13.09
C ILE A 106 51.58 -17.45 11.92
N TYR A 107 52.51 -18.02 11.15
CA TYR A 107 52.20 -18.89 10.03
C TYR A 107 51.50 -20.18 10.46
N VAL A 108 51.86 -20.75 11.61
CA VAL A 108 51.15 -21.90 12.18
C VAL A 108 49.71 -21.54 12.54
N TRP A 109 49.48 -20.42 13.23
CA TRP A 109 48.10 -19.98 13.50
C TRP A 109 47.32 -19.65 12.23
N ILE A 110 47.95 -19.09 11.18
CA ILE A 110 47.31 -18.89 9.88
C ILE A 110 46.82 -20.22 9.30
N LYS A 111 47.64 -21.28 9.35
CA LYS A 111 47.24 -22.61 8.87
C LYS A 111 46.09 -23.19 9.67
N LEU A 112 46.10 -23.04 11.00
CA LEU A 112 45.06 -23.56 11.88
C LEU A 112 43.72 -22.81 11.70
N ALA A 113 43.79 -21.49 11.52
CA ALA A 113 42.64 -20.62 11.32
C ALA A 113 42.14 -20.55 9.86
N ALA A 114 42.84 -21.22 8.92
CA ALA A 114 42.38 -21.39 7.54
C ALA A 114 41.27 -22.44 7.41
N ALA A 115 41.04 -23.24 8.45
CA ALA A 115 39.91 -24.18 8.50
C ALA A 115 38.57 -23.43 8.39
N GLU A 116 37.59 -24.08 7.79
CA GLU A 116 36.26 -23.51 7.60
C GLU A 116 35.53 -23.34 8.95
N GLU A 117 35.61 -24.39 9.78
CA GLU A 117 35.00 -24.48 11.10
C GLU A 117 36.01 -24.21 12.23
N VAL A 118 35.49 -23.61 13.30
CA VAL A 118 36.18 -23.50 14.58
C VAL A 118 35.98 -24.82 15.34
N THR A 119 37.07 -25.38 15.84
CA THR A 119 37.13 -26.63 16.59
C THR A 119 37.95 -26.42 17.87
N LYS A 120 37.85 -27.34 18.82
CA LYS A 120 38.66 -27.28 20.05
C LYS A 120 40.17 -27.17 19.78
N ARG A 121 40.64 -27.77 18.68
CA ARG A 121 42.06 -27.80 18.32
C ARG A 121 42.59 -26.46 17.81
N ASN A 122 41.74 -25.65 17.15
CA ASN A 122 42.14 -24.42 16.49
C ASN A 122 41.45 -23.16 17.02
N ALA A 123 40.52 -23.24 17.98
CA ALA A 123 39.79 -22.10 18.53
C ALA A 123 40.72 -20.97 19.03
N SER A 124 41.79 -21.32 19.74
CA SER A 124 42.78 -20.35 20.20
C SER A 124 43.55 -19.68 19.07
N ALA A 125 43.79 -20.38 17.96
CA ALA A 125 44.40 -19.80 16.78
C ALA A 125 43.52 -18.67 16.19
N PHE A 126 42.19 -18.82 16.15
CA PHE A 126 41.29 -17.75 15.70
C PHE A 126 41.37 -16.52 16.61
N GLN A 127 41.32 -16.70 17.93
CA GLN A 127 41.40 -15.61 18.91
C GLN A 127 42.77 -14.90 18.89
N ASN A 128 43.85 -15.67 18.92
CA ASN A 128 45.21 -15.12 19.00
C ASN A 128 45.62 -14.45 17.68
N LEU A 129 45.30 -15.07 16.54
CA LEU A 129 45.60 -14.50 15.22
C LEU A 129 44.75 -13.26 14.93
N SER A 130 43.47 -13.24 15.34
CA SER A 130 42.64 -12.03 15.20
C SER A 130 43.21 -10.87 16.01
N THR A 131 43.71 -11.09 17.23
CA THR A 131 44.36 -10.07 18.05
C THR A 131 45.61 -9.49 17.36
N LEU A 132 46.44 -10.34 16.74
CA LEU A 132 47.60 -9.87 15.96
C LEU A 132 47.20 -9.08 14.71
N TYR A 133 46.19 -9.55 13.97
CA TYR A 133 45.69 -8.83 12.80
C TYR A 133 45.11 -7.48 13.17
N LEU A 134 44.29 -7.41 14.23
CA LEU A 134 43.75 -6.17 14.78
C LEU A 134 44.88 -5.24 15.21
N ASN A 135 45.91 -5.71 15.90
CA ASN A 135 47.04 -4.84 16.23
C ASN A 135 47.73 -4.31 14.98
N SER A 136 48.09 -5.19 14.05
CA SER A 136 48.81 -4.86 12.82
C SER A 136 48.02 -3.98 11.85
N ALA A 137 46.69 -3.94 11.99
CA ALA A 137 45.82 -3.10 11.21
C ALA A 137 46.02 -1.62 11.53
N PHE A 138 46.29 -1.27 12.79
CA PHE A 138 46.46 0.11 13.23
C PHE A 138 47.94 0.45 13.32
N LYS A 139 48.42 1.28 12.39
CA LYS A 139 49.82 1.77 12.38
C LYS A 139 49.82 3.29 12.45
N LYS A 140 50.17 3.84 13.62
CA LYS A 140 50.12 5.30 13.89
C LYS A 140 48.73 5.85 13.50
N ALA A 141 48.68 6.80 12.57
CA ALA A 141 47.47 7.46 12.09
C ALA A 141 46.83 6.78 10.85
N THR A 142 47.13 5.50 10.59
CA THR A 142 46.60 4.79 9.41
C THR A 142 46.04 3.42 9.76
N ILE A 143 45.00 3.01 9.03
CA ILE A 143 44.34 1.71 9.18
C ILE A 143 44.52 0.87 7.90
N THR A 144 45.09 -0.32 8.05
CA THR A 144 45.23 -1.31 6.96
C THR A 144 43.95 -2.14 6.85
N LYS A 145 43.06 -1.75 5.93
CA LYS A 145 41.76 -2.41 5.65
C LYS A 145 41.84 -3.94 5.62
N LYS A 146 42.79 -4.49 4.86
CA LYS A 146 43.00 -5.95 4.73
C LYS A 146 43.23 -6.66 6.06
N ASN A 147 44.04 -6.07 6.95
CA ASN A 147 44.33 -6.68 8.25
C ASN A 147 43.17 -6.49 9.22
N LEU A 148 42.49 -5.35 9.16
CA LEU A 148 41.31 -5.08 9.97
C LEU A 148 40.18 -6.08 9.65
N GLU A 149 39.86 -6.25 8.36
CA GLU A 149 38.87 -7.21 7.88
C GLU A 149 39.19 -8.64 8.34
N LYS A 150 40.45 -9.09 8.19
CA LYS A 150 40.88 -10.40 8.69
C LYS A 150 40.74 -10.54 10.19
N GLY A 151 41.13 -9.50 10.95
CA GLY A 151 41.02 -9.47 12.40
C GLY A 151 39.57 -9.60 12.86
N ILE A 152 38.68 -8.80 12.29
CA ILE A 152 37.24 -8.83 12.59
C ILE A 152 36.62 -10.18 12.21
N THR A 153 36.90 -10.67 11.00
CA THR A 153 36.35 -11.94 10.50
C THR A 153 36.73 -13.11 11.39
N LEU A 154 38.02 -13.24 11.72
CA LEU A 154 38.50 -14.33 12.58
C LEU A 154 37.95 -14.22 14.00
N LYS A 155 37.85 -13.00 14.54
CA LYS A 155 37.28 -12.80 15.87
C LYS A 155 35.81 -13.19 15.90
N LEU A 156 35.00 -12.70 14.96
CA LEU A 156 33.57 -13.01 14.91
C LEU A 156 33.34 -14.52 14.71
N LYS A 157 34.15 -15.20 13.88
CA LYS A 157 34.11 -16.67 13.78
C LYS A 157 34.34 -17.36 15.12
N PHE A 158 35.32 -16.90 15.89
CA PHE A 158 35.58 -17.42 17.23
C PHE A 158 34.42 -17.15 18.19
N LEU A 159 33.91 -15.92 18.22
CA LEU A 159 32.79 -15.50 19.08
C LEU A 159 31.46 -16.16 18.71
N GLU A 160 31.31 -16.63 17.48
CA GLU A 160 30.13 -17.39 17.02
C GLU A 160 30.21 -18.88 17.41
N SER A 161 31.40 -19.39 17.72
CA SER A 161 31.62 -20.80 18.02
C SER A 161 31.26 -21.18 19.47
N ASP A 162 30.95 -22.46 19.69
CA ASP A 162 30.65 -23.01 21.03
C ASP A 162 31.85 -22.96 21.99
N PHE A 163 33.06 -22.73 21.49
CA PHE A 163 34.27 -22.61 22.31
C PHE A 163 34.36 -21.28 23.07
N ILE A 164 33.44 -20.36 22.83
CA ILE A 164 33.37 -19.10 23.56
C ILE A 164 33.04 -19.32 25.04
N ASP A 165 32.26 -20.35 25.37
CA ASP A 165 31.88 -20.64 26.76
C ASP A 165 33.11 -21.02 27.61
N ASP A 166 34.01 -21.83 27.06
CA ASP A 166 35.26 -22.18 27.72
C ASP A 166 36.18 -20.96 27.85
N PHE A 167 36.22 -20.10 26.83
CA PHE A 167 36.97 -18.85 26.90
C PHE A 167 36.44 -17.89 27.98
N ILE A 168 35.11 -17.77 28.12
CA ILE A 168 34.50 -16.97 29.19
C ILE A 168 34.93 -17.52 30.55
N LYS A 169 34.83 -18.83 30.78
CA LYS A 169 35.29 -19.46 32.05
C LYS A 169 36.77 -19.20 32.36
N PHE A 170 37.62 -19.06 31.34
CA PHE A 170 39.03 -18.66 31.55
C PHE A 170 39.18 -17.16 31.85
N SER A 171 38.27 -16.32 31.39
CA SER A 171 38.34 -14.86 31.54
C SER A 171 37.47 -14.30 32.67
N SER A 172 36.69 -15.11 33.36
CA SER A 172 35.84 -14.71 34.49
C SER A 172 35.70 -15.83 35.52
N ASP A 173 34.94 -15.58 36.59
CA ASP A 173 34.45 -16.67 37.44
C ASP A 173 33.36 -17.51 36.74
N GLU A 174 33.09 -18.71 37.28
CA GLU A 174 32.07 -19.64 36.78
C GLU A 174 30.63 -19.10 36.89
N THR A 175 30.41 -18.04 37.67
CA THR A 175 29.08 -17.46 37.90
C THR A 175 28.73 -16.39 36.88
N TYR A 176 29.72 -15.80 36.21
CA TYR A 176 29.53 -14.80 35.19
C TYR A 176 28.95 -15.42 33.92
N LYS A 177 27.82 -14.89 33.47
CA LYS A 177 27.13 -15.30 32.26
C LYS A 177 26.99 -14.12 31.33
N VAL A 178 27.38 -14.31 30.08
CA VAL A 178 27.23 -13.35 29.00
C VAL A 178 26.90 -14.12 27.73
N SER A 179 25.99 -13.59 26.92
CA SER A 179 25.63 -14.25 25.66
C SER A 179 26.67 -13.97 24.58
N LYS A 180 26.77 -14.86 23.59
CA LYS A 180 27.63 -14.64 22.43
C LYS A 180 27.28 -13.36 21.68
N GLU A 181 25.99 -13.00 21.61
CA GLU A 181 25.53 -11.78 20.95
C GLU A 181 26.06 -10.52 21.68
N ALA A 182 26.00 -10.53 23.01
CA ALA A 182 26.53 -9.43 23.81
C ALA A 182 28.05 -9.26 23.61
N LEU A 183 28.80 -10.35 23.57
CA LEU A 183 30.25 -10.32 23.30
C LEU A 183 30.58 -9.80 21.90
N GLN A 184 29.82 -10.25 20.88
CA GLN A 184 29.98 -9.77 19.50
C GLN A 184 29.73 -8.26 19.43
N ILE A 185 28.68 -7.76 20.10
CA ILE A 185 28.37 -6.32 20.16
C ILE A 185 29.48 -5.56 20.88
N GLN A 186 29.93 -6.02 22.05
CA GLN A 186 31.02 -5.39 22.81
C GLN A 186 32.31 -5.29 21.98
N PHE A 187 32.69 -6.39 21.32
CA PHE A 187 33.84 -6.45 20.43
C PHE A 187 33.73 -5.42 19.29
N LEU A 188 32.63 -5.46 18.53
CA LEU A 188 32.44 -4.59 17.36
C LEU A 188 32.32 -3.11 17.75
N THR A 189 31.70 -2.83 18.89
CA THR A 189 31.59 -1.48 19.45
C THR A 189 32.98 -0.92 19.77
N GLN A 190 33.84 -1.71 20.42
CA GLN A 190 35.20 -1.28 20.73
C GLN A 190 36.05 -1.11 19.46
N VAL A 191 35.91 -2.00 18.46
CA VAL A 191 36.57 -1.85 17.15
C VAL A 191 36.12 -0.56 16.46
N TYR A 192 34.82 -0.27 16.45
CA TYR A 192 34.27 0.95 15.88
C TYR A 192 34.86 2.20 16.54
N TYR A 193 34.92 2.28 17.88
CA TYR A 193 35.48 3.42 18.58
C TYR A 193 36.97 3.66 18.25
N GLU A 194 37.72 2.60 18.04
CA GLU A 194 39.13 2.68 17.66
C GLU A 194 39.31 3.16 16.21
N ILE A 195 38.43 2.72 15.30
CA ILE A 195 38.38 3.24 13.93
C ILE A 195 38.05 4.73 13.95
N GLU A 196 37.00 5.13 14.68
CA GLU A 196 36.53 6.52 14.74
C GLU A 196 37.59 7.47 15.30
N LYS A 197 38.36 7.02 16.31
CA LYS A 197 39.49 7.77 16.87
C LYS A 197 40.60 8.04 15.86
N VAL A 198 40.86 7.10 14.94
CA VAL A 198 42.01 7.15 14.03
C VAL A 198 41.65 7.72 12.66
N ASP A 199 40.59 7.23 12.04
CA ASP A 199 40.13 7.68 10.72
C ASP A 199 38.63 7.43 10.52
N LYS A 200 37.83 8.49 10.71
CA LYS A 200 36.37 8.45 10.55
C LYS A 200 35.93 8.11 9.13
N ASN A 201 36.76 8.36 8.11
CA ASN A 201 36.40 8.10 6.71
C ASN A 201 36.36 6.59 6.38
N ILE A 202 36.83 5.74 7.29
CA ILE A 202 36.83 4.28 7.11
C ILE A 202 35.54 3.65 7.63
N VAL A 203 34.70 4.39 8.36
CA VAL A 203 33.45 3.88 8.95
C VAL A 203 32.52 3.25 7.90
N ASP A 204 32.30 3.91 6.76
CA ASP A 204 31.43 3.38 5.71
C ASP A 204 31.94 2.04 5.16
N TRP A 205 33.25 1.95 4.91
CA TRP A 205 33.89 0.70 4.49
C TRP A 205 33.82 -0.38 5.58
N TYR A 206 33.96 0.01 6.86
CA TYR A 206 33.85 -0.91 7.98
C TYR A 206 32.44 -1.51 8.05
N LEU A 207 31.40 -0.68 7.94
CA LEU A 207 30.01 -1.16 7.92
C LEU A 207 29.77 -2.09 6.71
N GLU A 208 30.29 -1.74 5.53
CA GLU A 208 30.25 -2.61 4.34
C GLU A 208 30.97 -3.95 4.57
N CYS A 209 32.05 -3.96 5.36
CA CYS A 209 32.73 -5.19 5.76
C CYS A 209 31.84 -6.04 6.68
N ILE A 210 31.18 -5.41 7.67
CA ILE A 210 30.32 -6.11 8.63
C ILE A 210 29.12 -6.78 7.94
N THR A 211 28.50 -6.13 6.95
CA THR A 211 27.36 -6.72 6.23
C THR A 211 27.68 -8.03 5.52
N LYS A 212 28.95 -8.23 5.12
CA LYS A 212 29.44 -9.43 4.42
C LYS A 212 29.78 -10.59 5.35
N ILE A 213 29.93 -10.36 6.65
CA ILE A 213 30.30 -11.39 7.63
C ILE A 213 29.03 -11.99 8.24
N SER A 214 28.97 -13.31 8.39
CA SER A 214 27.87 -13.99 9.08
C SER A 214 28.18 -14.14 10.58
N PHE A 215 27.27 -13.66 11.43
CA PHE A 215 27.32 -13.77 12.90
C PHE A 215 25.93 -13.43 13.48
N THR A 216 25.64 -13.92 14.68
CA THR A 216 24.30 -13.85 15.28
C THR A 216 23.85 -12.41 15.59
N ALA A 217 24.72 -11.57 16.15
CA ALA A 217 24.35 -10.20 16.56
C ALA A 217 24.26 -9.18 15.41
N LYS A 218 24.45 -9.58 14.14
CA LYS A 218 24.63 -8.66 13.01
C LYS A 218 23.51 -7.65 12.86
N GLN A 219 22.27 -8.12 12.85
CA GLN A 219 21.13 -7.24 12.66
C GLN A 219 21.00 -6.25 13.82
N ASN A 220 21.15 -6.73 15.06
CA ASN A 220 21.07 -5.89 16.25
C ASN A 220 22.16 -4.81 16.24
N TYR A 221 23.40 -5.17 15.89
CA TYR A 221 24.49 -4.20 15.81
C TYR A 221 24.28 -3.16 14.71
N LEU A 222 23.85 -3.56 13.51
CA LEU A 222 23.64 -2.63 12.40
C LEU A 222 22.45 -1.70 12.63
N ASN A 223 21.43 -2.14 13.40
CA ASN A 223 20.27 -1.32 13.74
C ASN A 223 20.64 -0.03 14.47
N ASP A 224 21.69 -0.04 15.30
CA ASP A 224 22.13 1.14 16.06
C ASP A 224 22.59 2.29 15.15
N PHE A 225 23.10 1.98 13.96
CA PHE A 225 23.58 2.96 12.98
C PHE A 225 22.48 3.57 12.12
N VAL A 226 21.33 2.89 12.01
CA VAL A 226 20.21 3.30 11.16
C VAL A 226 19.00 3.79 11.95
N SER A 227 18.93 3.52 13.25
CA SER A 227 17.84 3.95 14.14
C SER A 227 17.58 5.47 14.04
N LYS A 228 18.61 6.29 14.27
CA LYS A 228 18.53 7.76 14.17
C LYS A 228 18.15 8.24 12.75
N PRO A 229 18.78 7.77 11.66
CA PRO A 229 18.32 8.07 10.31
C PRO A 229 16.84 7.72 10.05
N ILE A 230 16.39 6.55 10.50
CA ILE A 230 15.01 6.08 10.33
C ILE A 230 14.05 7.00 11.09
N ASP A 231 14.35 7.33 12.35
CA ASP A 231 13.48 8.17 13.16
C ASP A 231 13.41 9.61 12.60
N HIS A 232 14.50 10.13 12.05
CA HIS A 232 14.49 11.40 11.33
C HIS A 232 13.49 11.38 10.15
N ILE A 233 13.52 10.33 9.33
CA ILE A 233 12.61 10.20 8.19
C ILE A 233 11.16 10.10 8.67
N LYS A 234 10.88 9.33 9.73
CA LYS A 234 9.53 9.26 10.31
C LYS A 234 9.04 10.65 10.75
N THR A 235 9.87 11.40 11.46
CA THR A 235 9.54 12.78 11.87
C THR A 235 9.24 13.67 10.66
N LYS A 236 10.05 13.58 9.59
CA LYS A 236 9.84 14.37 8.36
C LYS A 236 8.58 13.96 7.59
N ILE A 237 8.23 12.68 7.59
CA ILE A 237 6.95 12.17 7.06
C ILE A 237 5.79 12.78 7.85
N ASP A 238 5.83 12.74 9.18
CA ASP A 238 4.74 13.25 10.03
C ASP A 238 4.58 14.79 9.94
N GLU A 239 5.69 15.53 9.88
CA GLU A 239 5.69 16.97 9.60
C GLU A 239 5.04 17.27 8.24
N THR A 240 5.41 16.52 7.21
CA THR A 240 4.88 16.70 5.84
C THR A 240 3.39 16.38 5.78
N LYS A 241 2.98 15.28 6.42
CA LYS A 241 1.58 14.85 6.54
C LYS A 241 0.71 15.92 7.17
N SER A 242 1.20 16.56 8.23
CA SER A 242 0.49 17.63 8.93
C SER A 242 0.38 18.88 8.04
N LYS A 243 1.50 19.35 7.47
CA LYS A 243 1.54 20.53 6.58
C LYS A 243 0.69 20.34 5.32
N ARG A 244 0.66 19.13 4.75
CA ARG A 244 -0.18 18.80 3.59
C ARG A 244 -1.67 18.92 3.92
N LYS A 245 -2.09 18.42 5.09
CA LYS A 245 -3.48 18.51 5.54
C LYS A 245 -3.91 19.96 5.76
N GLU A 246 -3.03 20.77 6.35
CA GLU A 246 -3.27 22.20 6.57
C GLU A 246 -3.33 23.00 5.26
N ASN A 247 -2.45 22.69 4.31
CA ASN A 247 -2.29 23.45 3.06
C ASN A 247 -2.26 22.53 1.83
N PRO A 248 -3.41 21.99 1.37
CA PRO A 248 -3.47 21.11 0.19
C PRO A 248 -2.83 21.70 -1.08
N SER A 249 -2.89 23.02 -1.25
CA SER A 249 -2.29 23.73 -2.39
C SER A 249 -0.76 23.65 -2.43
N LYS A 250 -0.10 23.43 -1.30
CA LYS A 250 1.37 23.27 -1.18
C LYS A 250 1.82 21.81 -1.23
N ALA A 251 0.89 20.86 -1.39
CA ALA A 251 1.19 19.44 -1.31
C ALA A 251 2.27 18.99 -2.31
N TYR A 252 2.29 19.57 -3.52
CA TYR A 252 3.35 19.29 -4.50
C TYR A 252 4.75 19.64 -3.98
N ASP A 253 4.94 20.89 -3.55
CA ASP A 253 6.25 21.39 -3.09
C ASP A 253 6.73 20.64 -1.84
N LEU A 254 5.79 20.29 -0.94
CA LEU A 254 6.07 19.49 0.25
C LEU A 254 6.54 18.08 -0.12
N GLY A 255 5.82 17.40 -1.02
CA GLY A 255 6.18 16.04 -1.46
C GLY A 255 7.51 16.01 -2.22
N LEU A 256 7.77 17.03 -3.06
CA LEU A 256 9.04 17.17 -3.79
C LEU A 256 10.21 17.37 -2.82
N SER A 257 10.08 18.31 -1.88
CA SER A 257 11.11 18.57 -0.88
C SER A 257 11.38 17.36 0.02
N LEU A 258 10.33 16.62 0.41
CA LEU A 258 10.48 15.40 1.21
C LEU A 258 11.29 14.34 0.46
N PHE A 259 11.01 14.13 -0.84
CA PHE A 259 11.78 13.19 -1.66
C PHE A 259 13.24 13.61 -1.79
N GLU A 260 13.51 14.86 -2.16
CA GLU A 260 14.86 15.35 -2.43
C GLU A 260 15.75 15.33 -1.19
N ASN A 261 15.21 15.74 -0.04
CA ASN A 261 15.98 15.86 1.20
C ASN A 261 16.31 14.51 1.85
N GLU A 262 15.46 13.49 1.70
CA GLU A 262 15.66 12.20 2.38
C GLU A 262 16.31 11.12 1.50
N ASN A 263 16.50 11.38 0.20
CA ASN A 263 17.03 10.38 -0.74
C ASN A 263 18.44 9.88 -0.36
N GLU A 264 19.34 10.76 0.08
CA GLU A 264 20.69 10.36 0.53
C GLU A 264 20.62 9.44 1.76
N ARG A 265 19.74 9.78 2.70
CA ARG A 265 19.57 9.03 3.95
C ARG A 265 18.98 7.65 3.70
N ILE A 266 18.00 7.54 2.81
CA ILE A 266 17.46 6.25 2.35
C ILE A 266 18.56 5.39 1.71
N ASN A 267 19.43 5.97 0.87
CA ASN A 267 20.55 5.24 0.27
C ASN A 267 21.53 4.72 1.33
N THR A 268 21.85 5.53 2.35
CA THR A 268 22.69 5.08 3.46
C THR A 268 22.06 3.92 4.23
N ILE A 269 20.76 3.99 4.55
CA ILE A 269 20.04 2.89 5.21
C ILE A 269 20.06 1.64 4.32
N GLN A 270 19.83 1.79 3.01
CA GLN A 270 19.88 0.69 2.05
C GLN A 270 21.24 0.00 2.02
N ASN A 271 22.34 0.77 2.04
CA ASN A 271 23.69 0.23 1.99
C ASN A 271 24.05 -0.56 3.25
N ILE A 272 23.51 -0.16 4.41
CA ILE A 272 23.76 -0.82 5.70
C ILE A 272 22.87 -2.05 5.88
N LEU A 273 21.57 -1.94 5.62
CA LEU A 273 20.61 -3.02 5.89
C LEU A 273 20.39 -3.96 4.72
N GLY A 274 20.59 -3.48 3.48
CA GLY A 274 20.21 -4.18 2.26
C GLY A 274 18.74 -3.95 1.86
N LYS A 275 18.46 -4.12 0.56
CA LYS A 275 17.12 -3.88 -0.03
C LYS A 275 16.02 -4.83 0.47
N SER A 276 16.38 -6.03 0.90
CA SER A 276 15.44 -7.05 1.38
C SER A 276 15.12 -6.94 2.87
N ASN A 277 15.74 -5.99 3.58
CA ASN A 277 15.53 -5.84 5.01
C ASN A 277 14.15 -5.21 5.31
N ILE A 278 13.41 -5.80 6.24
CA ILE A 278 12.04 -5.38 6.59
C ILE A 278 11.99 -3.93 7.09
N GLN A 279 12.99 -3.47 7.86
CA GLN A 279 13.02 -2.08 8.34
C GLN A 279 13.26 -1.10 7.19
N PHE A 280 14.15 -1.45 6.25
CA PHE A 280 14.40 -0.66 5.04
C PHE A 280 13.14 -0.58 4.15
N THR A 281 12.49 -1.72 3.89
CA THR A 281 11.23 -1.77 3.14
C THR A 281 10.16 -0.91 3.83
N SER A 282 10.00 -1.06 5.15
CA SER A 282 8.98 -0.33 5.91
C SER A 282 9.17 1.19 5.85
N ILE A 283 10.39 1.70 6.09
CA ILE A 283 10.62 3.15 6.09
C ILE A 283 10.51 3.74 4.68
N THR A 284 11.00 3.03 3.66
CA THR A 284 10.96 3.48 2.27
C THR A 284 9.53 3.47 1.72
N ASP A 285 8.74 2.45 2.04
CA ASP A 285 7.33 2.39 1.66
C ASP A 285 6.51 3.50 2.35
N LYS A 286 6.76 3.78 3.64
CA LYS A 286 6.11 4.91 4.33
C LYS A 286 6.45 6.25 3.69
N LEU A 287 7.71 6.45 3.30
CA LEU A 287 8.16 7.65 2.59
C LEU A 287 7.49 7.76 1.22
N SER A 288 7.47 6.67 0.46
CA SER A 288 6.77 6.56 -0.82
C SER A 288 5.30 6.91 -0.70
N ASP A 289 4.61 6.35 0.30
CA ASP A 289 3.17 6.53 0.49
C ASP A 289 2.83 8.00 0.80
N GLU A 290 3.62 8.67 1.64
CA GLU A 290 3.40 10.10 1.93
C GLU A 290 3.65 10.99 0.70
N ILE A 291 4.67 10.70 -0.11
CA ILE A 291 4.93 11.41 -1.39
C ILE A 291 3.80 11.18 -2.38
N LEU A 292 3.32 9.94 -2.51
CA LEU A 292 2.17 9.60 -3.35
C LEU A 292 0.93 10.40 -2.92
N GLN A 293 0.66 10.43 -1.63
CA GLN A 293 -0.48 11.14 -1.06
C GLN A 293 -0.39 12.66 -1.23
N CYS A 294 0.81 13.24 -1.19
CA CYS A 294 1.04 14.63 -1.62
C CYS A 294 0.58 14.88 -3.06
N GLY A 295 0.89 13.97 -3.99
CA GLY A 295 0.42 14.05 -5.37
C GLY A 295 -1.10 13.93 -5.50
N ILE A 296 -1.72 12.98 -4.77
CA ILE A 296 -3.18 12.76 -4.77
C ILE A 296 -3.91 14.00 -4.25
N VAL A 297 -3.47 14.55 -3.12
CA VAL A 297 -4.08 15.75 -2.51
C VAL A 297 -3.91 16.96 -3.41
N TYR A 298 -2.72 17.15 -4.01
CA TYR A 298 -2.48 18.24 -4.95
C TYR A 298 -3.40 18.14 -6.16
N PHE A 299 -3.48 16.96 -6.79
CA PHE A 299 -4.37 16.72 -7.92
C PHE A 299 -5.83 17.02 -7.55
N LYS A 300 -6.33 16.44 -6.45
CA LYS A 300 -7.71 16.64 -5.99
C LYS A 300 -8.04 18.12 -5.76
N LYS A 301 -7.09 18.92 -5.27
CA LYS A 301 -7.31 20.35 -5.01
C LYS A 301 -7.60 21.15 -6.28
N TYR A 302 -6.98 20.78 -7.41
CA TYR A 302 -7.05 21.54 -8.65
C TYR A 302 -7.84 20.84 -9.77
N ARG A 303 -8.16 19.55 -9.62
CA ARG A 303 -8.84 18.70 -10.62
C ARG A 303 -10.07 19.37 -11.23
N ASP A 304 -10.87 20.03 -10.39
CA ASP A 304 -12.15 20.65 -10.79
C ASP A 304 -12.01 22.15 -11.07
N THR A 305 -10.78 22.64 -11.24
CA THR A 305 -10.47 24.05 -11.56
C THR A 305 -9.81 24.15 -12.94
N ASN A 306 -9.59 25.38 -13.43
CA ASN A 306 -8.89 25.60 -14.72
C ASN A 306 -7.38 25.36 -14.64
N THR A 307 -6.84 25.01 -13.46
CA THR A 307 -5.42 24.74 -13.28
C THR A 307 -5.11 23.28 -13.56
N ASP A 308 -4.31 23.02 -14.60
CA ASP A 308 -3.81 21.68 -14.87
C ASP A 308 -2.78 21.27 -13.81
N SER A 309 -3.14 20.29 -12.98
CA SER A 309 -2.31 19.75 -11.90
C SER A 309 -1.75 18.36 -12.21
N SER A 310 -2.08 17.81 -13.37
CA SER A 310 -1.80 16.42 -13.72
C SER A 310 -0.29 16.14 -13.84
N GLU A 311 0.47 17.04 -14.46
CA GLU A 311 1.93 16.88 -14.61
C GLU A 311 2.65 16.82 -13.26
N LYS A 312 2.30 17.75 -12.35
CA LYS A 312 2.87 17.82 -11.00
C LYS A 312 2.51 16.61 -10.15
N ALA A 313 1.26 16.16 -10.21
CA ALA A 313 0.84 14.94 -9.53
C ALA A 313 1.57 13.70 -10.07
N MET A 314 1.70 13.61 -11.40
CA MET A 314 2.40 12.52 -12.08
C MET A 314 3.90 12.48 -11.73
N ASP A 315 4.55 13.64 -11.58
CA ASP A 315 5.94 13.69 -11.11
C ASP A 315 6.10 13.06 -9.72
N LEU A 316 5.23 13.43 -8.76
CA LEU A 316 5.25 12.82 -7.43
C LEU A 316 4.93 11.32 -7.46
N PHE A 317 4.00 10.87 -8.30
CA PHE A 317 3.67 9.44 -8.42
C PHE A 317 4.86 8.62 -8.93
N LYS A 318 5.60 9.16 -9.90
CA LYS A 318 6.84 8.56 -10.40
C LYS A 318 7.93 8.52 -9.33
N LYS A 319 8.07 9.57 -8.51
CA LYS A 319 9.03 9.59 -7.40
C LYS A 319 8.67 8.62 -6.28
N ALA A 320 7.41 8.55 -5.88
CA ALA A 320 6.91 7.55 -4.94
C ALA A 320 7.22 6.13 -5.44
N LYS A 321 6.87 5.83 -6.70
CA LYS A 321 7.15 4.52 -7.32
C LYS A 321 8.64 4.12 -7.32
N LYS A 322 9.56 5.09 -7.40
CA LYS A 322 11.02 4.82 -7.33
C LYS A 322 11.46 4.35 -5.94
N LEU A 323 10.75 4.77 -4.89
CA LEU A 323 11.02 4.40 -3.52
C LEU A 323 10.30 3.11 -3.14
N ALA A 324 9.07 2.90 -3.60
CA ALA A 324 8.27 1.72 -3.24
C ALA A 324 9.03 0.39 -3.47
N VAL A 325 9.14 -0.41 -2.40
CA VAL A 325 9.77 -1.74 -2.40
C VAL A 325 8.73 -2.82 -2.12
N GLY A 326 7.84 -2.61 -1.15
CA GLY A 326 6.79 -3.57 -0.81
C GLY A 326 5.72 -3.67 -1.88
N SER A 327 5.17 -4.87 -2.06
CA SER A 327 4.15 -5.17 -3.07
C SER A 327 2.94 -4.24 -3.00
N ILE A 328 2.47 -3.92 -1.79
CA ILE A 328 1.35 -3.00 -1.54
C ILE A 328 1.67 -1.57 -2.00
N ALA A 329 2.83 -1.04 -1.62
CA ALA A 329 3.24 0.33 -1.99
C ALA A 329 3.44 0.46 -3.51
N ILE A 330 4.05 -0.55 -4.14
CA ILE A 330 4.23 -0.62 -5.60
C ILE A 330 2.86 -0.62 -6.29
N GLN A 331 1.93 -1.44 -5.79
CA GLN A 331 0.59 -1.53 -6.37
C GLN A 331 -0.15 -0.21 -6.28
N ARG A 332 -0.13 0.42 -5.11
CA ARG A 332 -0.79 1.71 -4.89
C ARG A 332 -0.24 2.80 -5.81
N CYS A 333 1.08 2.86 -5.98
CA CYS A 333 1.70 3.80 -6.91
C CYS A 333 1.27 3.51 -8.35
N ARG A 334 1.20 2.23 -8.74
CA ARG A 334 0.76 1.80 -10.08
C ARG A 334 -0.68 2.22 -10.36
N GLU A 335 -1.63 1.85 -9.50
CA GLU A 335 -3.06 2.17 -9.68
C GLU A 335 -3.28 3.68 -9.80
N ASN A 336 -2.68 4.47 -8.92
CA ASN A 336 -2.83 5.93 -8.96
C ASN A 336 -2.19 6.53 -10.22
N THR A 337 -1.06 5.98 -10.67
CA THR A 337 -0.43 6.39 -11.94
C THR A 337 -1.34 6.08 -13.13
N GLU A 338 -1.93 4.87 -13.18
CA GLU A 338 -2.83 4.44 -14.25
C GLU A 338 -4.10 5.29 -14.29
N HIS A 339 -4.74 5.54 -13.14
CA HIS A 339 -5.93 6.39 -13.05
C HIS A 339 -5.65 7.85 -13.46
N LEU A 340 -4.52 8.41 -13.05
CA LEU A 340 -4.15 9.75 -13.47
C LEU A 340 -3.82 9.80 -14.97
N GLN A 341 -3.23 8.74 -15.52
CA GLN A 341 -2.96 8.65 -16.95
C GLN A 341 -4.27 8.56 -17.75
N GLU A 342 -5.22 7.74 -17.33
CA GLU A 342 -6.56 7.66 -17.92
C GLU A 342 -7.25 9.03 -17.88
N TRP A 343 -7.17 9.74 -16.75
CA TRP A 343 -7.67 11.11 -16.66
C TRP A 343 -6.94 12.05 -17.63
N ILE A 344 -5.63 11.94 -17.81
CA ILE A 344 -4.90 12.76 -18.79
C ILE A 344 -5.38 12.44 -20.22
N ASP A 345 -5.52 11.17 -20.55
CA ASP A 345 -5.90 10.69 -21.89
C ASP A 345 -7.32 11.10 -22.27
N GLU A 346 -8.24 11.11 -21.30
CA GLU A 346 -9.63 11.55 -21.47
C GLU A 346 -9.81 13.09 -21.53
N LYS A 347 -8.72 13.87 -21.36
CA LYS A 347 -8.79 15.35 -21.38
C LYS A 347 -9.50 15.93 -22.61
N PRO A 348 -9.24 15.46 -23.86
CA PRO A 348 -9.90 16.00 -25.05
C PRO A 348 -11.42 15.83 -25.01
N GLU A 349 -11.91 14.66 -24.56
CA GLU A 349 -13.36 14.39 -24.46
C GLU A 349 -14.00 15.22 -23.34
N ARG A 350 -13.34 15.37 -22.20
CA ARG A 350 -13.82 16.27 -21.13
C ARG A 350 -13.91 17.73 -21.60
N GLU A 351 -12.91 18.20 -22.35
CA GLU A 351 -12.94 19.55 -22.93
C GLU A 351 -14.07 19.71 -23.97
N LYS A 352 -14.33 18.67 -24.78
CA LYS A 352 -15.44 18.64 -25.74
C LYS A 352 -16.80 18.72 -25.02
N HIS A 353 -16.98 17.96 -23.94
CA HIS A 353 -18.19 18.01 -23.12
C HIS A 353 -18.38 19.33 -22.38
N ASN A 354 -17.30 19.93 -21.87
CA ASN A 354 -17.36 21.24 -21.19
C ASN A 354 -17.87 22.35 -22.12
N LYS A 355 -17.50 22.32 -23.40
CA LYS A 355 -17.95 23.31 -24.39
C LYS A 355 -19.47 23.31 -24.61
N ILE A 356 -20.13 22.16 -24.47
CA ILE A 356 -21.59 22.02 -24.67
C ILE A 356 -22.40 22.06 -23.37
N SER A 357 -21.74 22.16 -22.21
CA SER A 357 -22.37 22.00 -20.89
C SER A 357 -23.55 22.96 -20.65
N ALA A 358 -23.43 24.20 -21.10
CA ALA A 358 -24.49 25.21 -20.96
C ALA A 358 -25.73 24.86 -21.80
N ASP A 359 -25.55 24.49 -23.07
CA ASP A 359 -26.64 24.09 -23.96
C ASP A 359 -27.31 22.79 -23.52
N LEU A 360 -26.51 21.83 -23.02
CA LEU A 360 -27.03 20.58 -22.48
C LEU A 360 -27.90 20.81 -21.24
N THR A 361 -27.46 21.69 -20.33
CA THR A 361 -28.24 22.08 -19.16
C THR A 361 -29.55 22.73 -19.56
N ALA A 362 -29.51 23.65 -20.52
CA ALA A 362 -30.71 24.32 -21.03
C ALA A 362 -31.69 23.33 -21.69
N LEU A 363 -31.20 22.35 -22.45
CA LEU A 363 -32.05 21.30 -23.04
C LEU A 363 -32.76 20.45 -22.00
N ILE A 364 -32.08 20.10 -20.91
CA ILE A 364 -32.70 19.34 -19.81
C ILE A 364 -33.79 20.15 -19.13
N GLU A 365 -33.53 21.43 -18.85
CA GLU A 365 -34.54 22.31 -18.24
C GLU A 365 -35.76 22.49 -19.16
N ILE A 366 -35.56 22.50 -20.48
CA ILE A 366 -36.65 22.49 -21.46
C ILE A 366 -37.40 21.14 -21.41
N LEU A 367 -36.70 20.00 -21.41
CA LEU A 367 -37.32 18.67 -21.31
C LEU A 367 -38.20 18.56 -20.05
N ASP A 368 -37.66 18.87 -18.87
CA ASP A 368 -38.37 18.81 -17.59
C ASP A 368 -39.60 19.72 -17.56
N LYS A 369 -39.51 20.89 -18.19
CA LYS A 369 -40.62 21.84 -18.28
C LYS A 369 -41.77 21.29 -19.11
N PHE A 370 -41.47 20.56 -20.20
CA PHE A 370 -42.49 20.05 -21.10
C PHE A 370 -43.02 18.68 -20.70
N ASP A 371 -42.26 17.88 -19.95
CA ASP A 371 -42.77 16.63 -19.34
C ASP A 371 -43.95 16.87 -18.37
N LYS A 372 -44.07 18.09 -17.83
CA LYS A 372 -45.16 18.50 -16.92
C LYS A 372 -46.32 19.20 -17.63
N LYS A 373 -46.22 19.46 -18.93
CA LYS A 373 -47.25 20.17 -19.70
C LYS A 373 -48.23 19.18 -20.32
N ALA A 374 -49.46 19.64 -20.53
CA ALA A 374 -50.44 18.88 -21.28
C ALA A 374 -49.93 18.58 -22.69
N GLU A 375 -50.18 17.36 -23.17
CA GLU A 375 -49.74 16.87 -24.47
C GLU A 375 -50.56 17.48 -25.60
N THR A 376 -50.20 18.71 -25.96
CA THR A 376 -50.82 19.47 -27.06
C THR A 376 -49.80 19.79 -28.15
N ILE A 377 -50.27 19.87 -29.40
CA ILE A 377 -49.55 20.27 -30.60
C ILE A 377 -48.94 21.67 -30.45
N GLU A 378 -49.62 22.59 -29.76
CA GLU A 378 -49.05 23.91 -29.42
C GLU A 378 -47.85 23.78 -28.48
N ASN A 379 -47.94 22.93 -27.45
CA ASN A 379 -46.79 22.64 -26.59
C ASN A 379 -45.69 21.91 -27.37
N ALA A 380 -46.02 21.04 -28.34
CA ALA A 380 -45.04 20.37 -29.19
C ALA A 380 -44.24 21.36 -30.06
N ARG A 381 -44.95 22.33 -30.66
CA ARG A 381 -44.33 23.41 -31.43
C ARG A 381 -43.42 24.26 -30.57
N ALA A 382 -43.89 24.66 -29.38
CA ALA A 382 -43.11 25.47 -28.45
C ALA A 382 -41.86 24.71 -27.95
N PHE A 383 -42.00 23.42 -27.65
CA PHE A 383 -40.90 22.56 -27.22
C PHE A 383 -39.79 22.50 -28.27
N ILE A 384 -40.12 22.18 -29.53
CA ILE A 384 -39.12 22.12 -30.61
C ILE A 384 -38.43 23.48 -30.81
N ASN A 385 -39.19 24.57 -30.84
CA ASN A 385 -38.64 25.90 -31.06
C ASN A 385 -37.67 26.34 -29.96
N LEU A 386 -37.93 25.95 -28.70
CA LEU A 386 -37.03 26.22 -27.58
C LEU A 386 -35.80 25.30 -27.60
N SER A 387 -35.94 24.04 -28.01
CA SER A 387 -34.82 23.09 -28.05
C SER A 387 -33.87 23.32 -29.23
N LYS A 388 -34.36 23.82 -30.36
CA LYS A 388 -33.61 23.89 -31.63
C LYS A 388 -32.31 24.72 -31.57
N PRO A 389 -32.26 25.92 -30.92
CA PRO A 389 -31.01 26.67 -30.79
C PRO A 389 -29.91 25.89 -30.07
N HIS A 390 -30.25 25.22 -28.97
CA HIS A 390 -29.31 24.44 -28.19
C HIS A 390 -28.84 23.19 -28.93
N LEU A 391 -29.75 22.47 -29.60
CA LEU A 391 -29.39 21.34 -30.47
C LEU A 391 -28.41 21.77 -31.58
N ASN A 392 -28.61 22.94 -32.18
CA ASN A 392 -27.71 23.47 -33.21
C ASN A 392 -26.32 23.83 -32.65
N ASN A 393 -26.24 24.42 -31.46
CA ASN A 393 -24.96 24.72 -30.82
C ASN A 393 -24.17 23.43 -30.50
N ILE A 394 -24.87 22.41 -29.99
CA ILE A 394 -24.30 21.09 -29.73
C ILE A 394 -23.84 20.45 -31.03
N LYS A 395 -24.67 20.47 -32.09
CA LYS A 395 -24.31 20.00 -33.44
C LYS A 395 -23.05 20.66 -33.97
N ASN A 396 -22.94 21.98 -33.85
CA ASN A 396 -21.80 22.74 -34.35
C ASN A 396 -20.52 22.43 -33.57
N THR A 397 -20.64 22.04 -32.31
CA THR A 397 -19.50 21.71 -31.43
C THR A 397 -19.05 20.26 -31.58
N LEU A 398 -19.98 19.31 -31.67
CA LEU A 398 -19.69 17.87 -31.69
C LEU A 398 -19.63 17.28 -33.11
N GLY A 399 -20.38 17.87 -34.05
CA GLY A 399 -20.61 17.34 -35.39
C GLY A 399 -22.02 16.76 -35.59
N ALA A 400 -22.51 16.78 -36.83
CA ALA A 400 -23.86 16.33 -37.19
C ALA A 400 -24.07 14.81 -37.05
N THR A 401 -22.99 14.04 -37.04
CA THR A 401 -23.00 12.58 -36.92
C THR A 401 -22.61 12.10 -35.53
N ASP A 402 -22.37 13.02 -34.58
CA ASP A 402 -22.01 12.67 -33.22
C ASP A 402 -23.17 11.95 -32.53
N GLU A 403 -22.88 10.83 -31.87
CA GLU A 403 -23.87 9.94 -31.28
C GLU A 403 -24.68 10.65 -30.18
N MET A 404 -24.01 11.45 -29.33
CA MET A 404 -24.68 12.19 -28.25
C MET A 404 -25.63 13.24 -28.82
N TYR A 405 -25.19 13.99 -29.84
CA TYR A 405 -26.02 14.95 -30.54
C TYR A 405 -27.28 14.29 -31.14
N LEU A 406 -27.10 13.21 -31.90
CA LEU A 406 -28.20 12.52 -32.58
C LEU A 406 -29.23 11.95 -31.59
N LYS A 407 -28.79 11.40 -30.46
CA LYS A 407 -29.66 10.92 -29.39
C LYS A 407 -30.48 12.06 -28.75
N LEU A 408 -29.83 13.19 -28.44
CA LEU A 408 -30.53 14.37 -27.90
C LEU A 408 -31.58 14.92 -28.86
N SER A 409 -31.21 15.06 -30.14
CA SER A 409 -32.12 15.53 -31.18
C SER A 409 -33.29 14.56 -31.42
N THR A 410 -33.02 13.25 -31.37
CA THR A 410 -34.04 12.19 -31.45
C THR A 410 -35.00 12.23 -30.25
N ARG A 411 -34.50 12.45 -29.03
CA ARG A 411 -35.35 12.60 -27.84
C ARG A 411 -36.34 13.75 -28.01
N VAL A 412 -35.87 14.91 -28.44
CA VAL A 412 -36.72 16.08 -28.72
C VAL A 412 -37.76 15.77 -29.80
N ALA A 413 -37.33 15.13 -30.90
CA ALA A 413 -38.24 14.72 -31.97
C ALA A 413 -39.32 13.73 -31.47
N SER A 414 -38.94 12.77 -30.62
CA SER A 414 -39.84 11.74 -30.09
C SER A 414 -40.90 12.29 -29.13
N GLN A 415 -40.51 13.15 -28.20
CA GLN A 415 -41.44 13.78 -27.26
C GLN A 415 -42.40 14.74 -27.98
N ALA A 416 -41.91 15.50 -28.96
CA ALA A 416 -42.79 16.34 -29.76
C ALA A 416 -43.79 15.51 -30.58
N GLN A 417 -43.36 14.34 -31.08
CA GLN A 417 -44.22 13.43 -31.81
C GLN A 417 -45.32 12.82 -30.94
N SER A 418 -45.06 12.52 -29.65
CA SER A 418 -46.08 11.99 -28.73
C SER A 418 -47.18 13.01 -28.49
N PHE A 419 -46.86 14.28 -28.29
CA PHE A 419 -47.85 15.34 -28.12
C PHE A 419 -48.80 15.50 -29.31
N ILE A 420 -48.30 15.29 -30.53
CA ILE A 420 -49.14 15.30 -31.74
C ILE A 420 -50.08 14.09 -31.74
N ILE A 421 -49.56 12.90 -31.42
CA ILE A 421 -50.35 11.66 -31.38
C ILE A 421 -51.47 11.78 -30.36
N GLU A 422 -51.16 12.24 -29.15
CA GLU A 422 -52.13 12.35 -28.06
C GLU A 422 -53.24 13.37 -28.36
N GLU A 423 -52.91 14.56 -28.87
CA GLU A 423 -53.97 15.53 -29.21
C GLU A 423 -54.84 15.07 -30.39
N VAL A 424 -54.25 14.41 -31.41
CA VAL A 424 -55.02 13.85 -32.51
C VAL A 424 -55.93 12.73 -32.03
N ASN A 425 -55.44 11.83 -31.16
CA ASN A 425 -56.25 10.78 -30.56
C ASN A 425 -57.39 11.36 -29.72
N ASN A 426 -57.13 12.39 -28.91
CA ASN A 426 -58.16 13.07 -28.11
C ASN A 426 -59.21 13.78 -28.99
N ALA A 427 -58.81 14.32 -30.14
CA ALA A 427 -59.74 14.88 -31.12
C ALA A 427 -60.60 13.79 -31.81
N GLN A 428 -60.09 12.55 -31.88
CA GLN A 428 -60.79 11.37 -32.40
C GLN A 428 -61.59 10.60 -31.34
N ASP A 429 -61.44 10.92 -30.06
CA ASP A 429 -62.13 10.22 -28.99
C ASP A 429 -63.66 10.39 -29.09
N ASN A 430 -64.42 9.30 -28.91
CA ASN A 430 -65.89 9.27 -29.00
C ASN A 430 -66.47 9.91 -30.28
N PHE A 431 -65.75 9.79 -31.40
CA PHE A 431 -66.04 10.50 -32.65
C PHE A 431 -67.46 10.28 -33.18
N GLU A 432 -67.96 9.03 -33.17
CA GLU A 432 -69.30 8.68 -33.67
C GLU A 432 -70.41 9.42 -32.90
N TYR A 433 -70.31 9.45 -31.57
CA TYR A 433 -71.25 10.16 -30.71
C TYR A 433 -71.14 11.68 -30.91
N LYS A 434 -69.92 12.23 -30.93
CA LYS A 434 -69.70 13.68 -31.09
C LYS A 434 -70.20 14.19 -32.45
N ILE A 435 -70.06 13.42 -33.53
CA ILE A 435 -70.63 13.77 -34.84
C ILE A 435 -72.16 13.74 -34.83
N ALA A 436 -72.78 12.82 -34.11
CA ALA A 436 -74.25 12.75 -34.01
C ALA A 436 -74.83 13.97 -33.28
N VAL A 437 -74.07 14.55 -32.33
CA VAL A 437 -74.48 15.71 -31.53
C VAL A 437 -74.12 17.05 -32.20
N ASP A 438 -72.88 17.21 -32.67
CA ASP A 438 -72.38 18.42 -33.33
C ASP A 438 -71.42 18.03 -34.47
N ARG A 439 -72.00 17.72 -35.62
CA ARG A 439 -71.24 17.31 -36.81
C ARG A 439 -70.24 18.38 -37.26
N TYR A 440 -70.65 19.64 -37.30
CA TYR A 440 -69.81 20.73 -37.83
C TYR A 440 -68.66 21.06 -36.89
N GLY A 441 -68.93 21.26 -35.59
CA GLY A 441 -67.89 21.58 -34.61
C GLY A 441 -66.92 20.43 -34.39
N THR A 442 -67.39 19.18 -34.40
CA THR A 442 -66.52 17.99 -34.28
C THR A 442 -65.61 17.84 -35.49
N LEU A 443 -66.14 17.97 -36.73
CA LEU A 443 -65.34 17.96 -37.95
C LEU A 443 -64.33 19.12 -38.00
N ASN A 444 -64.70 20.31 -37.52
CA ASN A 444 -63.79 21.44 -37.49
C ASN A 444 -62.64 21.24 -36.49
N LYS A 445 -62.92 20.67 -35.30
CA LYS A 445 -61.90 20.36 -34.28
C LYS A 445 -60.88 19.34 -34.79
N ILE A 446 -61.33 18.23 -35.37
CA ILE A 446 -60.41 17.21 -35.92
C ILE A 446 -59.62 17.74 -37.11
N LYS A 447 -60.23 18.51 -38.03
CA LYS A 447 -59.49 19.13 -39.15
C LYS A 447 -58.44 20.13 -38.65
N THR A 448 -58.74 20.85 -37.57
CA THR A 448 -57.79 21.78 -36.93
C THR A 448 -56.62 21.04 -36.31
N ALA A 449 -56.87 19.99 -35.51
CA ALA A 449 -55.82 19.15 -34.92
C ALA A 449 -54.93 18.50 -36.00
N LEU A 450 -55.53 17.98 -37.08
CA LEU A 450 -54.79 17.39 -38.20
C LEU A 450 -53.93 18.42 -38.95
N ARG A 451 -54.45 19.63 -39.18
CA ARG A 451 -53.68 20.71 -39.83
C ARG A 451 -52.49 21.13 -38.98
N MET A 452 -52.72 21.44 -37.70
CA MET A 452 -51.64 21.84 -36.79
C MET A 452 -50.65 20.70 -36.57
N GLY A 453 -51.13 19.46 -36.42
CA GLY A 453 -50.30 18.28 -36.27
C GLY A 453 -49.40 18.05 -37.49
N TRP A 454 -49.92 18.27 -38.71
CA TRP A 454 -49.12 18.17 -39.93
C TRP A 454 -48.01 19.22 -40.00
N GLU A 455 -48.30 20.46 -39.61
CA GLU A 455 -47.30 21.53 -39.54
C GLU A 455 -46.18 21.21 -38.56
N VAL A 456 -46.51 20.77 -37.33
CA VAL A 456 -45.50 20.43 -36.33
C VAL A 456 -44.75 19.16 -36.71
N THR A 457 -45.39 18.18 -37.36
CA THR A 457 -44.69 17.00 -37.90
C THR A 457 -43.65 17.38 -38.94
N ASN A 458 -43.92 18.37 -39.79
CA ASN A 458 -42.91 18.88 -40.73
C ASN A 458 -41.77 19.60 -39.99
N LEU A 459 -42.07 20.31 -38.89
CA LEU A 459 -41.05 20.93 -38.03
C LEU A 459 -40.14 19.87 -37.39
N ILE A 460 -40.70 18.77 -36.86
CA ILE A 460 -39.93 17.61 -36.36
C ILE A 460 -39.03 17.05 -37.47
N GLY A 461 -39.55 16.95 -38.70
CA GLY A 461 -38.79 16.49 -39.86
C GLY A 461 -37.55 17.34 -40.22
N THR A 462 -37.42 18.55 -39.65
CA THR A 462 -36.23 19.40 -39.80
C THR A 462 -35.11 19.10 -38.79
N LEU A 463 -35.39 18.27 -37.77
CA LEU A 463 -34.40 17.85 -36.79
C LEU A 463 -33.61 16.66 -37.32
N ASP A 464 -32.33 16.58 -36.97
CA ASP A 464 -31.54 15.38 -37.17
C ASP A 464 -32.06 14.29 -36.20
N MET A 465 -32.09 13.04 -36.64
CA MET A 465 -32.61 11.92 -35.88
C MET A 465 -31.81 10.67 -36.20
N GLU A 466 -31.72 9.75 -35.23
CA GLU A 466 -31.17 8.41 -35.44
C GLU A 466 -31.93 7.69 -36.56
N GLY A 467 -31.19 6.99 -37.43
CA GLY A 467 -31.75 6.39 -38.65
C GLY A 467 -32.90 5.43 -38.38
N ASP A 468 -32.76 4.62 -37.33
CA ASP A 468 -33.77 3.63 -36.94
C ASP A 468 -35.05 4.28 -36.41
N TYR A 469 -34.92 5.34 -35.59
CA TYR A 469 -36.08 6.10 -35.15
C TYR A 469 -36.77 6.81 -36.31
N LYS A 470 -35.98 7.44 -37.19
CA LYS A 470 -36.50 8.18 -38.36
C LYS A 470 -37.31 7.27 -39.27
N THR A 471 -36.77 6.10 -39.61
CA THR A 471 -37.41 5.14 -40.53
C THR A 471 -38.51 4.32 -39.85
N GLY A 472 -38.24 3.82 -38.64
CA GLY A 472 -39.09 2.88 -37.93
C GLY A 472 -40.24 3.51 -37.14
N ARG A 473 -40.17 4.80 -36.77
CA ARG A 473 -41.24 5.47 -36.01
C ARG A 473 -41.71 6.77 -36.62
N PHE A 474 -40.79 7.74 -36.81
CA PHE A 474 -41.19 9.08 -37.28
C PHE A 474 -41.87 9.02 -38.66
N ASN A 475 -41.28 8.35 -39.64
CA ASN A 475 -41.86 8.23 -40.98
C ASN A 475 -43.20 7.46 -40.96
N GLN A 476 -43.35 6.46 -40.09
CA GLN A 476 -44.61 5.71 -39.96
C GLN A 476 -45.73 6.60 -39.41
N ASN A 477 -45.46 7.32 -38.31
CA ASN A 477 -46.41 8.25 -37.70
C ASN A 477 -46.77 9.40 -38.66
N ARG A 478 -45.78 9.93 -39.37
CA ARG A 478 -45.99 10.94 -40.41
C ARG A 478 -46.90 10.43 -41.53
N ASN A 479 -46.70 9.20 -42.01
CA ASN A 479 -47.56 8.60 -43.04
C ASN A 479 -48.98 8.34 -42.53
N ALA A 480 -49.14 7.87 -41.30
CA ALA A 480 -50.44 7.68 -40.67
C ALA A 480 -51.22 9.01 -40.56
N LEU A 481 -50.56 10.06 -40.06
CA LEU A 481 -51.15 11.40 -39.98
C LEU A 481 -51.51 11.94 -41.37
N LYS A 482 -50.65 11.75 -42.37
CA LYS A 482 -50.93 12.14 -43.76
C LYS A 482 -52.20 11.48 -44.29
N ASN A 483 -52.38 10.18 -44.03
CA ASN A 483 -53.56 9.44 -44.46
C ASN A 483 -54.83 10.00 -43.79
N LEU A 484 -54.78 10.33 -42.50
CA LEU A 484 -55.90 10.97 -41.78
C LEU A 484 -56.23 12.34 -42.37
N CYS A 485 -55.22 13.16 -42.69
CA CYS A 485 -55.42 14.46 -43.34
C CYS A 485 -56.13 14.30 -44.70
N VAL A 486 -55.69 13.35 -45.53
CA VAL A 486 -56.30 13.09 -46.85
C VAL A 486 -57.76 12.63 -46.73
N GLN A 487 -58.08 11.76 -45.76
CA GLN A 487 -59.46 11.29 -45.54
C GLN A 487 -60.43 12.41 -45.19
N LEU A 488 -59.95 13.48 -44.55
CA LEU A 488 -60.76 14.61 -44.10
C LEU A 488 -60.57 15.89 -44.93
N ASP A 489 -59.94 15.77 -46.11
CA ASP A 489 -59.69 16.88 -47.03
C ASP A 489 -58.93 18.05 -46.36
N VAL A 490 -57.90 17.70 -45.58
CA VAL A 490 -56.95 18.63 -44.98
C VAL A 490 -55.69 18.66 -45.84
N SER A 491 -55.32 19.84 -46.34
CA SER A 491 -54.14 20.00 -47.17
C SER A 491 -52.86 19.63 -46.43
N THR A 492 -52.03 18.79 -47.05
CA THR A 492 -50.72 18.37 -46.54
C THR A 492 -49.60 18.91 -47.43
N PRO A 493 -49.36 20.24 -47.50
CA PRO A 493 -48.30 20.77 -48.32
C PRO A 493 -46.96 20.24 -47.82
N SER A 494 -46.19 19.64 -48.73
CA SER A 494 -44.79 19.31 -48.50
C SER A 494 -43.97 20.53 -48.89
N HIS A 495 -43.23 21.12 -47.95
CA HIS A 495 -42.17 22.04 -48.33
C HIS A 495 -41.02 21.22 -48.95
N GLY A 496 -40.97 21.15 -50.29
CA GLY A 496 -39.81 20.67 -51.04
C GLY A 496 -40.13 19.83 -52.29
N SER A 497 -39.79 20.40 -53.45
CA SER A 497 -39.64 19.82 -54.81
C SER A 497 -40.88 19.35 -55.59
N SER A 498 -41.35 20.24 -56.45
CA SER A 498 -42.10 19.99 -57.68
C SER A 498 -41.27 19.18 -58.70
N SER A 499 -41.83 18.07 -59.19
CA SER A 499 -41.51 17.47 -60.49
C SER A 499 -42.72 16.69 -60.98
N PRO A 500 -43.24 16.97 -62.19
CA PRO A 500 -44.41 16.29 -62.72
C PRO A 500 -44.00 14.97 -63.39
N SER A 501 -44.67 13.87 -63.05
CA SER A 501 -44.63 12.67 -63.88
C SER A 501 -46.04 12.13 -64.13
N THR A 502 -46.23 11.79 -65.38
CA THR A 502 -47.47 11.55 -66.11
C THR A 502 -47.87 10.07 -66.12
N THR A 503 -49.19 9.83 -66.19
CA THR A 503 -49.91 8.61 -66.66
C THR A 503 -49.95 7.35 -65.76
N PRO A 504 -50.88 6.39 -66.00
CA PRO A 504 -52.34 6.54 -65.99
C PRO A 504 -53.06 5.50 -65.09
N ARG A 505 -54.34 5.78 -64.82
CA ARG A 505 -55.37 4.99 -64.11
C ARG A 505 -55.52 3.53 -64.59
N PRO A 506 -55.85 2.59 -63.68
CA PRO A 506 -56.85 1.55 -63.98
C PRO A 506 -58.09 1.58 -63.07
N LEU A 507 -59.19 1.04 -63.60
CA LEU A 507 -60.54 0.91 -63.02
C LEU A 507 -60.69 -0.27 -62.04
N THR A 508 -61.56 -0.10 -61.02
CA THR A 508 -62.52 -1.03 -60.32
C THR A 508 -62.33 -2.55 -60.47
N SER A 509 -62.46 -3.48 -59.50
CA SER A 509 -63.10 -3.67 -58.16
C SER A 509 -62.71 -5.12 -57.69
N PRO A 510 -63.12 -5.72 -56.54
CA PRO A 510 -63.87 -5.24 -55.37
C PRO A 510 -63.22 -5.52 -53.99
N ARG A 511 -63.69 -4.74 -53.01
CA ARG A 511 -63.82 -4.96 -51.56
C ARG A 511 -63.50 -6.37 -51.02
N THR A 512 -62.40 -6.47 -50.27
CA THR A 512 -62.23 -7.41 -49.15
C THR A 512 -61.82 -6.61 -47.93
N SER A 513 -62.65 -6.65 -46.88
CA SER A 513 -62.38 -6.04 -45.58
C SER A 513 -61.17 -6.73 -44.91
N PRO A 514 -60.11 -6.01 -44.54
CA PRO A 514 -59.22 -6.48 -43.49
C PRO A 514 -59.80 -6.00 -42.15
N THR A 515 -60.17 -6.95 -41.30
CA THR A 515 -60.44 -6.72 -39.88
C THR A 515 -59.22 -6.01 -39.27
N TYR A 516 -59.37 -4.72 -38.95
CA TYR A 516 -58.38 -3.99 -38.15
C TYR A 516 -58.55 -4.42 -36.69
N THR A 517 -57.73 -5.38 -36.26
CA THR A 517 -57.42 -5.53 -34.84
C THR A 517 -56.57 -4.33 -34.41
N PRO A 518 -56.97 -3.56 -33.39
CA PRO A 518 -56.13 -2.49 -32.88
C PRO A 518 -54.82 -3.11 -32.36
N PRO A 519 -53.65 -2.49 -32.62
CA PRO A 519 -52.44 -2.89 -31.92
C PRO A 519 -52.70 -2.71 -30.42
N LYS A 520 -52.51 -3.78 -29.64
CA LYS A 520 -52.43 -3.69 -28.19
C LYS A 520 -51.41 -2.60 -27.84
N SER A 521 -51.79 -1.73 -26.91
CA SER A 521 -50.90 -0.80 -26.23
C SER A 521 -49.83 -1.59 -25.47
N ASN A 522 -48.77 -1.95 -26.17
CA ASN A 522 -47.50 -2.30 -25.55
C ASN A 522 -46.62 -1.06 -25.68
N SER A 523 -46.64 -0.22 -24.65
CA SER A 523 -45.47 0.59 -24.30
C SER A 523 -44.36 -0.40 -23.95
N GLU A 524 -43.67 -0.94 -24.95
CA GLU A 524 -42.31 -1.38 -24.72
C GLU A 524 -41.50 -0.11 -24.49
N ASP A 525 -41.41 0.24 -23.22
CA ASP A 525 -40.45 1.19 -22.67
C ASP A 525 -39.06 0.74 -23.15
N ILE A 526 -38.59 1.34 -24.24
CA ILE A 526 -37.15 1.46 -24.43
C ILE A 526 -36.67 2.13 -23.14
N ASN A 527 -35.73 1.49 -22.43
CA ASN A 527 -35.29 1.92 -21.11
C ASN A 527 -34.44 3.21 -21.20
N TRP A 528 -35.10 4.32 -21.56
CA TRP A 528 -34.54 5.67 -21.68
C TRP A 528 -34.23 6.28 -20.31
N GLY A 529 -34.91 5.81 -19.26
CA GLY A 529 -34.68 6.22 -17.88
C GLY A 529 -33.23 6.05 -17.45
N GLY A 530 -32.57 4.95 -17.83
CA GLY A 530 -31.19 4.65 -17.43
C GLY A 530 -30.12 5.57 -18.04
N TRP A 531 -30.26 5.97 -19.30
CA TRP A 531 -29.27 6.84 -19.98
C TRP A 531 -29.44 8.32 -19.61
N ILE A 532 -30.69 8.77 -19.48
CA ILE A 532 -31.00 10.11 -18.98
C ILE A 532 -30.61 10.20 -17.49
N PHE A 533 -30.82 9.15 -16.68
CA PHE A 533 -30.24 9.10 -15.32
C PHE A 533 -28.73 9.19 -15.35
N GLY A 534 -28.02 8.55 -16.30
CA GLY A 534 -26.56 8.64 -16.43
C GLY A 534 -26.08 10.06 -16.74
N ILE A 535 -26.75 10.76 -17.66
CA ILE A 535 -26.44 12.14 -18.05
C ILE A 535 -26.89 13.15 -16.98
N ILE A 536 -28.02 12.92 -16.32
CA ILE A 536 -28.50 13.72 -15.18
C ILE A 536 -27.62 13.52 -13.95
N LEU A 537 -27.15 12.29 -13.64
CA LEU A 537 -26.14 12.02 -12.61
C LEU A 537 -24.85 12.80 -12.91
N PHE A 538 -24.38 12.74 -14.17
CA PHE A 538 -23.21 13.48 -14.62
C PHE A 538 -23.38 15.01 -14.49
N ILE A 539 -24.57 15.55 -14.71
CA ILE A 539 -24.87 16.98 -14.58
C ILE A 539 -25.19 17.41 -13.15
N ILE A 540 -25.75 16.54 -12.30
CA ILE A 540 -25.89 16.76 -10.85
C ILE A 540 -24.49 16.82 -10.21
N VAL A 541 -23.53 16.03 -10.69
CA VAL A 541 -22.10 16.16 -10.33
C VAL A 541 -21.55 17.54 -10.76
N ILE A 542 -21.88 18.03 -11.96
CA ILE A 542 -21.46 19.38 -12.43
C ILE A 542 -22.19 20.53 -11.69
N LYS A 543 -23.47 20.40 -11.33
CA LYS A 543 -24.23 21.41 -10.55
C LYS A 543 -23.72 21.48 -9.09
N SER A 544 -23.32 20.35 -8.50
CA SER A 544 -22.62 20.30 -7.22
C SER A 544 -21.28 21.06 -7.24
N CYS A 545 -20.57 21.05 -8.37
CA CYS A 545 -19.35 21.84 -8.57
C CYS A 545 -19.56 23.37 -8.63
N ARG A 546 -20.78 23.86 -8.95
CA ARG A 546 -21.10 25.30 -8.91
C ARG A 546 -21.61 25.77 -7.55
N ALA A 547 -22.27 24.90 -6.77
CA ALA A 547 -22.76 25.22 -5.44
C ALA A 547 -21.67 25.21 -4.36
N ALA A 548 -20.63 24.38 -4.52
CA ALA A 548 -19.48 24.32 -3.61
C ALA A 548 -18.57 25.58 -3.64
N SER A 549 -18.77 26.50 -4.59
CA SER A 549 -18.03 27.77 -4.68
C SER A 549 -18.73 28.93 -3.95
N LYS A 550 -19.89 28.72 -3.32
CA LYS A 550 -20.69 29.80 -2.70
C LYS A 550 -20.95 29.67 -1.19
N ASN A 551 -20.43 28.64 -0.53
CA ASN A 551 -20.74 28.36 0.87
C ASN A 551 -19.55 28.38 1.85
N ASP A 552 -18.39 28.93 1.48
CA ASP A 552 -17.24 29.05 2.41
C ASP A 552 -17.06 30.47 3.00
N ASP A 553 -17.97 31.41 2.72
CA ASP A 553 -18.02 32.72 3.38
C ASP A 553 -19.26 32.77 4.28
N ASP A 554 -19.16 32.20 5.49
CA ASP A 554 -19.80 32.68 6.73
C ASP A 554 -19.89 31.53 7.76
N ASN A 555 -18.89 31.44 8.63
CA ASN A 555 -19.08 31.39 10.09
C ASN A 555 -17.73 31.21 10.79
N ASN A 556 -17.04 32.34 10.96
CA ASN A 556 -16.08 32.52 12.04
C ASN A 556 -16.81 33.22 13.19
N SER A 557 -17.05 32.52 14.30
CA SER A 557 -17.17 33.17 15.60
C SER A 557 -16.45 32.34 16.66
N ASN A 558 -15.33 32.91 17.11
CA ASN A 558 -14.55 32.52 18.27
C ASN A 558 -15.42 32.24 19.51
N HIS A 559 -15.04 31.22 20.27
CA HIS A 559 -14.99 31.39 21.73
C HIS A 559 -13.84 30.56 22.31
N GLU A 560 -12.76 31.25 22.65
CA GLU A 560 -11.76 30.78 23.60
C GLU A 560 -12.40 30.71 25.00
N THR A 561 -12.11 29.64 25.73
CA THR A 561 -11.95 29.69 27.19
C THR A 561 -10.82 28.75 27.60
N ALA A 562 -9.76 29.37 28.10
CA ALA A 562 -8.68 28.72 28.83
C ALA A 562 -9.18 28.21 30.19
N VAL A 563 -8.76 27.01 30.60
CA VAL A 563 -8.65 26.63 32.00
C VAL A 563 -7.34 25.87 32.20
N ASP A 564 -6.45 26.52 32.94
CA ASP A 564 -5.26 26.01 33.59
C ASP A 564 -5.65 25.08 34.75
N SER A 565 -4.92 23.98 34.99
CA SER A 565 -4.68 23.39 36.32
C SER A 565 -3.83 22.11 36.24
N ASN A 566 -2.67 22.19 36.90
CA ASN A 566 -1.83 21.08 37.36
C ASN A 566 -2.61 19.98 38.12
N ALA A 567 -2.20 18.72 37.95
CA ALA A 567 -1.98 17.79 39.07
C ALA A 567 -1.20 16.54 38.62
N ILE A 568 -0.11 16.30 39.33
CA ILE A 568 0.74 15.11 39.36
C ILE A 568 -0.03 13.98 40.04
N GLU A 569 0.05 12.74 39.54
CA GLU A 569 0.17 11.58 40.43
C GLU A 569 0.86 10.39 39.77
N THR A 570 2.00 10.04 40.36
CA THR A 570 2.87 8.91 40.10
C THR A 570 2.30 7.67 40.81
N ILE A 571 2.13 6.54 40.13
CA ILE A 571 1.95 5.24 40.80
C ILE A 571 2.85 4.19 40.16
N ASN A 572 3.91 3.85 40.89
CA ASN A 572 4.64 2.59 40.76
C ASN A 572 3.75 1.44 41.26
N SER A 573 3.75 0.30 40.57
CA SER A 573 3.50 -0.99 41.22
C SER A 573 4.34 -2.08 40.57
N THR A 574 5.30 -2.57 41.35
CA THR A 574 6.00 -3.84 41.19
C THR A 574 5.09 -4.98 41.63
N ALA A 575 5.02 -6.07 40.87
CA ALA A 575 4.55 -7.36 41.37
C ALA A 575 5.31 -8.50 40.68
N ALA A 576 5.97 -9.29 41.52
CA ALA A 576 6.69 -10.51 41.20
C ALA A 576 5.72 -11.67 40.88
N TYR A 577 6.16 -12.60 40.03
CA TYR A 577 5.54 -13.92 39.90
C TYR A 577 6.54 -15.02 40.27
N PRO A 578 6.08 -16.10 40.95
CA PRO A 578 6.94 -17.09 41.57
C PRO A 578 7.35 -18.23 40.63
N TYR A 579 8.50 -18.78 41.00
CA TYR A 579 9.19 -19.99 40.55
C TYR A 579 8.38 -21.27 40.85
N VAL A 580 8.33 -22.20 39.89
CA VAL A 580 8.02 -23.63 40.13
C VAL A 580 9.06 -24.46 39.39
N ASP A 581 9.67 -25.37 40.15
CA ASP A 581 10.75 -26.28 39.79
C ASP A 581 10.24 -27.72 39.55
N SER A 582 11.13 -28.50 38.94
CA SER A 582 11.26 -29.96 38.92
C SER A 582 10.49 -30.72 37.81
N SER A 583 11.02 -31.75 37.15
CA SER A 583 12.37 -32.32 36.99
C SER A 583 12.28 -33.52 36.00
N VAL A 584 13.30 -33.66 35.14
CA VAL A 584 13.88 -34.82 34.40
C VAL A 584 13.01 -35.94 33.78
N ALA A 585 13.19 -36.17 32.47
CA ALA A 585 13.49 -37.50 31.91
C ALA A 585 14.22 -37.37 30.55
N ALA A 586 15.34 -38.09 30.41
CA ALA A 586 16.20 -38.12 29.24
C ALA A 586 15.61 -38.99 28.10
N ILE A 587 15.77 -38.58 26.84
CA ILE A 587 15.82 -39.50 25.70
C ILE A 587 16.98 -39.11 24.77
N ASP A 588 17.65 -40.19 24.41
CA ASP A 588 18.77 -40.49 23.55
C ASP A 588 18.91 -39.71 22.23
N THR A 589 20.17 -39.62 21.82
CA THR A 589 20.70 -38.88 20.67
C THR A 589 20.77 -39.84 19.49
N THR A 590 20.19 -39.50 18.32
CA THR A 590 20.70 -39.86 16.97
C THR A 590 19.69 -39.49 15.89
N ALA A 591 19.93 -38.36 15.20
CA ALA A 591 19.49 -38.21 13.81
C ALA A 591 20.42 -37.23 13.10
N ILE A 592 21.01 -37.73 12.03
CA ILE A 592 22.07 -37.15 11.21
C ILE A 592 21.59 -35.85 10.55
N ALA A 593 22.31 -34.75 10.76
CA ALA A 593 22.08 -33.51 10.03
C ALA A 593 22.53 -33.68 8.57
N MET A 594 21.56 -33.78 7.66
CA MET A 594 21.75 -33.66 6.21
C MET A 594 21.80 -32.16 5.82
N PRO A 595 22.40 -31.81 4.66
CA PRO A 595 22.67 -30.42 4.28
C PRO A 595 21.39 -29.63 4.04
N ALA A 596 21.39 -28.35 4.39
CA ALA A 596 20.30 -27.43 4.13
C ALA A 596 20.10 -27.21 2.61
N GLU A 597 19.24 -28.01 2.00
CA GLU A 597 18.60 -27.64 0.74
C GLU A 597 17.69 -26.44 1.00
N GLN A 598 17.76 -25.48 0.09
CA GLN A 598 16.87 -24.32 0.04
C GLN A 598 15.46 -24.84 -0.28
N TYR A 599 14.69 -25.21 0.74
CA TYR A 599 13.31 -25.66 0.60
C TYR A 599 12.45 -24.52 0.01
N SER A 600 12.16 -24.58 -1.28
CA SER A 600 11.01 -23.86 -1.83
C SER A 600 9.75 -24.58 -1.34
N SER A 601 8.83 -23.87 -0.68
CA SER A 601 7.56 -24.44 -0.23
C SER A 601 6.82 -25.13 -1.41
N GLU A 602 6.26 -26.31 -1.16
CA GLU A 602 5.43 -27.01 -2.16
C GLU A 602 4.10 -26.27 -2.44
N TYR A 603 3.74 -25.28 -1.60
CA TYR A 603 2.49 -24.52 -1.69
C TYR A 603 2.61 -23.23 -2.50
N ILE A 604 3.76 -22.98 -3.15
CA ILE A 604 3.92 -21.84 -4.07
C ILE A 604 2.85 -21.91 -5.18
N GLY A 605 2.07 -20.84 -5.31
CA GLY A 605 0.95 -20.71 -6.24
C GLY A 605 -0.32 -21.45 -5.82
N ASN A 606 -0.33 -22.12 -4.67
CA ASN A 606 -1.52 -22.83 -4.18
C ASN A 606 -2.63 -21.85 -3.78
N LYS A 607 -3.87 -22.21 -4.09
CA LYS A 607 -5.06 -21.38 -3.85
C LYS A 607 -6.29 -22.24 -3.55
N LEU A 608 -7.27 -21.66 -2.86
CA LEU A 608 -8.56 -22.29 -2.62
C LEU A 608 -9.59 -21.91 -3.68
N GLU A 609 -10.71 -22.63 -3.72
CA GLU A 609 -11.85 -22.25 -4.56
C GLU A 609 -12.42 -20.89 -4.13
N ASN A 610 -12.85 -20.11 -5.13
CA ASN A 610 -13.45 -18.81 -4.89
C ASN A 610 -14.80 -18.98 -4.17
N GLY A 611 -14.93 -18.43 -2.96
CA GLY A 611 -16.04 -18.63 -2.05
C GLY A 611 -15.85 -19.75 -1.02
N ALA A 612 -14.64 -20.32 -0.88
CA ALA A 612 -14.35 -21.27 0.20
C ALA A 612 -14.30 -20.56 1.57
N SER A 613 -14.67 -21.24 2.65
CA SER A 613 -14.65 -20.69 4.02
C SER A 613 -13.55 -21.34 4.88
N PRO A 614 -12.26 -21.03 4.66
CA PRO A 614 -11.15 -21.75 5.28
C PRO A 614 -10.98 -21.54 6.79
N LEU A 615 -11.63 -20.53 7.36
CA LEU A 615 -11.54 -20.16 8.77
C LEU A 615 -12.79 -20.54 9.57
N ASP A 616 -13.62 -21.46 9.06
CA ASP A 616 -14.79 -21.99 9.79
C ASP A 616 -14.40 -22.65 11.13
N ASN A 617 -13.23 -23.28 11.20
CA ASN A 617 -12.71 -23.81 12.46
C ASN A 617 -12.34 -22.71 13.48
N CYS A 618 -12.14 -21.47 13.01
CA CYS A 618 -11.87 -20.32 13.87
C CYS A 618 -13.17 -19.58 14.26
N PHE A 619 -14.02 -19.26 13.28
CA PHE A 619 -15.17 -18.37 13.47
C PHE A 619 -16.53 -19.09 13.56
N GLY A 620 -16.53 -20.42 13.37
CA GLY A 620 -17.72 -21.23 13.24
C GLY A 620 -18.29 -21.21 11.82
N SER A 621 -19.26 -22.10 11.57
CA SER A 621 -19.96 -22.18 10.28
C SER A 621 -20.66 -20.88 9.93
N GLY A 622 -20.66 -20.53 8.64
CA GLY A 622 -21.28 -19.31 8.13
C GLY A 622 -22.78 -19.18 8.46
N ASP A 623 -23.23 -17.95 8.71
CA ASP A 623 -24.65 -17.59 8.90
C ASP A 623 -25.28 -17.16 7.56
N TYR A 624 -26.36 -17.82 7.16
CA TYR A 624 -27.03 -17.62 5.86
C TYR A 624 -28.50 -17.28 6.10
N GLN A 625 -28.79 -16.01 6.35
CA GLN A 625 -30.13 -15.53 6.68
C GLN A 625 -30.42 -14.23 5.95
N GLY A 626 -31.68 -13.98 5.62
CA GLY A 626 -32.08 -12.72 4.98
C GLY A 626 -31.84 -12.67 3.47
N ASN A 627 -32.06 -11.49 2.89
CA ASN A 627 -32.01 -11.27 1.42
C ASN A 627 -30.90 -10.32 0.97
N ALA A 628 -30.20 -9.65 1.87
CA ALA A 628 -29.15 -8.71 1.48
C ALA A 628 -27.94 -9.43 0.88
N THR A 629 -27.19 -8.72 0.03
CA THR A 629 -26.01 -9.27 -0.65
C THR A 629 -24.83 -8.30 -0.62
N LEU A 630 -23.61 -8.86 -0.58
CA LEU A 630 -22.34 -8.15 -0.68
C LEU A 630 -21.53 -8.74 -1.83
N THR A 631 -21.27 -7.95 -2.85
CA THR A 631 -20.38 -8.31 -3.95
C THR A 631 -18.97 -7.82 -3.66
N ILE A 632 -18.01 -8.73 -3.58
CA ILE A 632 -16.60 -8.44 -3.37
C ILE A 632 -15.88 -8.57 -4.71
N LYS A 633 -15.24 -7.48 -5.12
CA LYS A 633 -14.36 -7.46 -6.29
C LYS A 633 -12.90 -7.42 -5.82
N ASN A 634 -12.17 -8.50 -6.01
CA ASN A 634 -10.73 -8.55 -5.74
C ASN A 634 -9.96 -8.31 -7.04
N GLY A 635 -9.67 -7.05 -7.34
CA GLY A 635 -8.79 -6.64 -8.44
C GLY A 635 -7.31 -6.55 -8.06
N GLY A 636 -6.94 -6.95 -6.85
CA GLY A 636 -5.56 -6.95 -6.37
C GLY A 636 -4.73 -8.12 -6.89
N SER A 637 -3.43 -8.11 -6.58
CA SER A 637 -2.48 -9.17 -6.97
C SER A 637 -2.37 -10.34 -5.99
N SER A 638 -3.10 -10.28 -4.87
CA SER A 638 -3.12 -11.30 -3.81
C SER A 638 -4.51 -11.88 -3.65
N ASP A 639 -4.58 -13.15 -3.25
CA ASP A 639 -5.84 -13.72 -2.79
C ASP A 639 -6.23 -13.05 -1.46
N ALA A 640 -7.50 -13.16 -1.08
CA ALA A 640 -8.01 -12.53 0.13
C ALA A 640 -9.00 -13.44 0.84
N ILE A 641 -9.10 -13.34 2.16
CA ILE A 641 -10.22 -13.87 2.95
C ILE A 641 -10.99 -12.68 3.51
N ILE A 642 -12.27 -12.61 3.15
CA ILE A 642 -13.18 -11.56 3.61
C ILE A 642 -13.98 -12.06 4.79
N CYS A 643 -13.84 -11.37 5.92
CA CYS A 643 -14.59 -11.62 7.12
C CYS A 643 -15.69 -10.56 7.28
N LEU A 644 -16.95 -10.99 7.31
CA LEU A 644 -18.08 -10.15 7.66
C LEU A 644 -18.32 -10.25 9.18
N TYR A 645 -18.00 -9.17 9.89
CA TYR A 645 -18.11 -9.07 11.33
C TYR A 645 -19.45 -8.45 11.73
N SER A 646 -20.26 -9.16 12.50
CA SER A 646 -21.54 -8.64 13.01
C SER A 646 -21.30 -7.88 14.31
N VAL A 647 -21.61 -6.58 14.31
CA VAL A 647 -21.44 -5.73 15.49
C VAL A 647 -22.37 -6.16 16.63
N SER A 648 -23.61 -6.57 16.32
CA SER A 648 -24.58 -7.00 17.34
C SER A 648 -24.29 -8.36 17.96
N LYS A 649 -23.68 -9.27 17.19
CA LYS A 649 -23.27 -10.61 17.67
C LYS A 649 -21.83 -10.65 18.18
N ASP A 650 -21.10 -9.54 18.04
CA ASP A 650 -19.69 -9.38 18.41
C ASP A 650 -18.78 -10.50 17.89
N ARG A 651 -18.99 -10.92 16.63
CA ARG A 651 -18.19 -11.97 15.99
C ARG A 651 -18.23 -11.92 14.47
N THR A 652 -17.22 -12.52 13.85
CA THR A 652 -17.25 -12.88 12.42
C THR A 652 -18.34 -13.92 12.19
N ILE A 653 -19.24 -13.64 11.23
CA ILE A 653 -20.35 -14.53 10.87
C ILE A 653 -20.16 -15.21 9.50
N ARG A 654 -19.22 -14.70 8.69
CA ARG A 654 -18.85 -15.25 7.38
C ARG A 654 -17.38 -14.99 7.14
N ASN A 655 -16.66 -15.98 6.61
CA ASN A 655 -15.28 -15.86 6.14
C ASN A 655 -15.23 -16.48 4.74
N GLU A 656 -14.87 -15.72 3.72
CA GLU A 656 -14.94 -16.21 2.33
C GLU A 656 -13.65 -15.89 1.59
N TYR A 657 -13.04 -16.90 0.99
CA TYR A 657 -11.84 -16.81 0.18
C TYR A 657 -12.17 -16.25 -1.20
N VAL A 658 -11.54 -15.15 -1.57
CA VAL A 658 -11.72 -14.46 -2.85
C VAL A 658 -10.40 -14.44 -3.61
N GLN A 659 -10.34 -15.18 -4.72
CA GLN A 659 -9.12 -15.25 -5.54
C GLN A 659 -8.76 -13.87 -6.10
N LYS A 660 -7.46 -13.61 -6.31
CA LYS A 660 -6.99 -12.43 -7.05
C LYS A 660 -7.60 -12.33 -8.44
N ASN A 661 -7.86 -11.11 -8.89
CA ASN A 661 -8.55 -10.81 -10.15
C ASN A 661 -9.89 -11.52 -10.32
N SER A 662 -10.62 -11.76 -9.22
CA SER A 662 -11.92 -12.43 -9.24
C SER A 662 -12.99 -11.61 -8.52
N THR A 663 -14.24 -12.04 -8.67
CA THR A 663 -15.38 -11.46 -7.97
C THR A 663 -16.13 -12.58 -7.26
N PHE A 664 -16.57 -12.33 -6.03
CA PHE A 664 -17.39 -13.24 -5.26
C PHE A 664 -18.62 -12.49 -4.74
N LYS A 665 -19.79 -13.14 -4.70
CA LYS A 665 -21.02 -12.55 -4.19
C LYS A 665 -21.50 -13.32 -2.95
N MET A 666 -21.30 -12.72 -1.78
CA MET A 666 -21.87 -13.20 -0.53
C MET A 666 -23.36 -12.87 -0.51
N SER A 667 -24.20 -13.89 -0.39
CA SER A 667 -25.66 -13.76 -0.37
C SER A 667 -26.23 -14.25 0.96
N SER A 668 -27.50 -13.90 1.21
CA SER A 668 -28.22 -14.23 2.45
C SER A 668 -27.55 -13.63 3.67
N ILE A 669 -27.51 -12.29 3.68
CA ILE A 669 -27.06 -11.48 4.81
C ILE A 669 -28.29 -10.85 5.47
N ALA A 670 -28.41 -11.01 6.80
CA ALA A 670 -29.53 -10.51 7.57
C ALA A 670 -29.36 -9.01 7.88
N GLN A 671 -30.46 -8.34 8.21
CA GLN A 671 -30.43 -6.94 8.61
C GLN A 671 -29.48 -6.69 9.80
N GLY A 672 -28.63 -5.65 9.73
CA GLY A 672 -27.74 -5.28 10.84
C GLY A 672 -26.56 -4.38 10.44
N ASN A 673 -25.77 -3.99 11.44
CA ASN A 673 -24.49 -3.29 11.26
C ASN A 673 -23.34 -4.29 11.19
N TYR A 674 -22.47 -4.10 10.20
CA TYR A 674 -21.35 -4.98 9.92
C TYR A 674 -20.05 -4.22 9.72
N LYS A 675 -18.94 -4.83 10.12
CA LYS A 675 -17.59 -4.44 9.71
C LYS A 675 -17.05 -5.44 8.70
N ILE A 676 -16.24 -4.96 7.76
CA ILE A 676 -15.61 -5.80 6.75
C ILE A 676 -14.11 -5.83 7.05
N ARG A 677 -13.59 -7.02 7.37
CA ARG A 677 -12.17 -7.27 7.57
C ARG A 677 -11.63 -8.10 6.41
N VAL A 678 -10.38 -7.84 6.04
CA VAL A 678 -9.73 -8.51 4.92
C VAL A 678 -8.38 -9.04 5.36
N PHE A 679 -8.15 -10.31 5.08
CA PHE A 679 -6.86 -10.97 5.24
C PHE A 679 -6.31 -11.30 3.85
N TYR A 680 -5.30 -10.56 3.41
CA TYR A 680 -4.61 -10.77 2.14
C TYR A 680 -3.44 -11.74 2.28
N GLY A 681 -3.17 -12.49 1.21
CA GLY A 681 -1.95 -13.27 1.07
C GLY A 681 -1.92 -14.10 -0.20
N ASN A 682 -0.81 -14.79 -0.44
CA ASN A 682 -0.63 -15.76 -1.52
C ASN A 682 -0.16 -17.10 -0.92
N ASP A 683 -0.12 -18.12 -1.78
CA ASP A 683 0.46 -19.44 -1.46
C ASP A 683 -0.23 -20.08 -0.25
N TRP A 684 -1.51 -20.43 -0.40
CA TRP A 684 -2.31 -21.01 0.69
C TRP A 684 -1.68 -22.33 1.15
N ASN A 685 -1.26 -22.41 2.41
CA ASN A 685 -0.71 -23.62 3.01
C ASN A 685 -1.69 -24.21 4.04
N PRO A 686 -2.26 -25.42 3.79
CA PRO A 686 -3.17 -26.10 4.70
C PRO A 686 -2.50 -26.70 5.95
N ASN A 687 -1.17 -26.59 6.10
CA ASN A 687 -0.41 -27.16 7.20
C ASN A 687 0.12 -26.12 8.20
N ILE A 688 0.12 -24.84 7.86
CA ILE A 688 0.54 -23.77 8.78
C ILE A 688 -0.61 -23.46 9.73
N GLU A 689 -0.26 -23.31 11.00
CA GLU A 689 -1.22 -22.91 12.04
C GLU A 689 -1.52 -21.41 11.94
N ASN A 690 -2.80 -21.05 11.97
CA ASN A 690 -3.27 -19.67 12.09
C ASN A 690 -3.45 -19.27 13.57
N SER A 691 -3.69 -17.98 13.84
CA SER A 691 -3.84 -17.45 15.20
C SER A 691 -4.95 -18.09 16.04
N CYS A 692 -5.87 -18.82 15.41
CA CYS A 692 -6.94 -19.50 16.13
C CYS A 692 -6.50 -20.85 16.71
N GLY A 693 -5.29 -21.32 16.38
CA GLY A 693 -4.78 -22.65 16.72
C GLY A 693 -5.25 -23.72 15.72
N THR A 694 -5.67 -23.32 14.52
CA THR A 694 -6.20 -24.22 13.49
C THR A 694 -5.31 -24.20 12.25
N LYS A 695 -5.35 -25.26 11.43
CA LYS A 695 -4.52 -25.34 10.23
C LYS A 695 -5.12 -24.59 9.04
N GLY A 696 -4.27 -23.97 8.24
CA GLY A 696 -4.62 -23.18 7.06
C GLY A 696 -4.22 -21.71 7.21
N ASN A 697 -3.23 -21.28 6.45
CA ASN A 697 -2.76 -19.90 6.42
C ASN A 697 -2.11 -19.53 5.08
N PHE A 698 -1.96 -18.24 4.78
CA PHE A 698 -1.14 -17.76 3.66
C PHE A 698 0.35 -17.77 4.05
N GLU A 699 1.24 -18.16 3.13
CA GLU A 699 2.69 -18.18 3.36
C GLU A 699 3.39 -16.86 3.01
N SER A 700 2.85 -16.12 2.05
CA SER A 700 3.51 -14.96 1.47
C SER A 700 2.56 -13.77 1.32
N ASP A 701 3.12 -12.55 1.29
CA ASP A 701 2.39 -11.28 1.19
C ASP A 701 1.23 -11.11 2.20
N VAL A 702 1.41 -11.65 3.41
CA VAL A 702 0.40 -11.63 4.48
C VAL A 702 0.17 -10.20 5.00
N ASN A 703 -1.08 -9.75 4.94
CA ASN A 703 -1.49 -8.47 5.53
C ASN A 703 -2.97 -8.47 5.94
N PHE A 704 -3.32 -7.66 6.93
CA PHE A 704 -4.68 -7.52 7.45
C PHE A 704 -5.16 -6.07 7.35
N SER A 705 -6.42 -5.88 6.98
CA SER A 705 -7.07 -4.57 6.98
C SER A 705 -8.52 -4.65 7.45
N GLU A 706 -9.04 -3.54 7.94
CA GLU A 706 -10.46 -3.33 8.22
C GLU A 706 -10.95 -2.10 7.46
N PHE A 707 -12.16 -2.13 6.93
CA PHE A 707 -12.81 -0.94 6.40
C PHE A 707 -13.19 -0.01 7.56
N ASP A 708 -12.85 1.27 7.45
CA ASP A 708 -12.92 2.22 8.58
C ASP A 708 -14.36 2.53 9.04
N GLY A 709 -15.36 2.19 8.22
CA GLY A 709 -16.78 2.40 8.48
C GLY A 709 -17.53 1.12 8.84
N GLU A 710 -18.55 1.25 9.68
CA GLU A 710 -19.60 0.24 9.82
C GLU A 710 -20.63 0.41 8.69
N GLU A 711 -20.99 -0.70 8.06
CA GLU A 711 -21.96 -0.74 6.98
C GLU A 711 -23.27 -1.34 7.49
N TYR A 712 -24.36 -0.60 7.32
CA TYR A 712 -25.70 -1.08 7.65
C TYR A 712 -26.34 -1.78 6.46
N PHE A 713 -26.71 -3.05 6.64
CA PHE A 713 -27.42 -3.85 5.66
C PHE A 713 -28.92 -3.83 6.03
N GLU A 714 -29.75 -3.32 5.13
CA GLU A 714 -31.21 -3.36 5.23
C GLU A 714 -31.71 -4.69 4.69
N ASP A 715 -32.69 -5.29 5.36
CA ASP A 715 -33.42 -6.47 4.86
C ASP A 715 -34.82 -6.49 5.49
N SER A 716 -35.72 -5.67 4.94
CA SER A 716 -37.08 -5.50 5.43
C SER A 716 -38.09 -5.56 4.29
N SER A 717 -39.39 -5.42 4.63
CA SER A 717 -40.45 -5.33 3.64
C SER A 717 -40.32 -4.11 2.69
N ARG A 718 -39.44 -3.15 3.01
CA ARG A 718 -39.17 -1.96 2.17
C ARG A 718 -38.07 -2.19 1.13
N GLY A 719 -37.33 -3.30 1.23
CA GLY A 719 -36.22 -3.64 0.33
C GLY A 719 -35.04 -4.26 1.08
N PHE A 720 -34.01 -4.64 0.33
CA PHE A 720 -32.77 -5.19 0.88
C PHE A 720 -31.52 -4.58 0.23
N THR A 721 -30.43 -4.55 0.99
CA THR A 721 -29.15 -3.98 0.53
C THR A 721 -28.49 -4.89 -0.53
N ASN A 722 -28.03 -4.27 -1.63
CA ASN A 722 -27.10 -4.88 -2.58
C ASN A 722 -25.80 -4.07 -2.58
N ALA A 723 -24.88 -4.43 -1.70
CA ALA A 723 -23.62 -3.73 -1.53
C ALA A 723 -22.56 -4.27 -2.50
N THR A 724 -21.61 -3.41 -2.87
CA THR A 724 -20.39 -3.82 -3.58
C THR A 724 -19.19 -3.18 -2.90
N VAL A 725 -18.17 -3.99 -2.62
CA VAL A 725 -16.88 -3.55 -2.10
C VAL A 725 -15.77 -3.97 -3.05
N THR A 726 -14.82 -3.07 -3.29
CA THR A 726 -13.61 -3.33 -4.07
C THR A 726 -12.42 -3.42 -3.13
N LEU A 727 -11.61 -4.47 -3.27
CA LEU A 727 -10.38 -4.66 -2.49
C LEU A 727 -9.18 -3.93 -3.11
N TYR A 728 -9.48 -2.90 -3.90
CA TYR A 728 -8.56 -2.09 -4.67
C TYR A 728 -9.22 -0.72 -4.84
N THR A 729 -8.39 0.30 -5.11
CA THR A 729 -8.92 1.65 -5.27
C THR A 729 -9.68 1.78 -6.60
N VAL A 730 -10.83 2.46 -6.56
CA VAL A 730 -11.64 2.76 -7.75
C VAL A 730 -12.06 4.23 -7.74
N ALA A 731 -12.17 4.83 -8.92
CA ALA A 731 -12.64 6.20 -9.07
C ALA A 731 -14.02 6.36 -8.41
N ASN A 732 -14.16 7.41 -7.58
CA ASN A 732 -15.37 7.70 -6.77
C ASN A 732 -15.71 6.65 -5.68
N GLY A 733 -14.75 5.80 -5.29
CA GLY A 733 -14.89 4.97 -4.09
C GLY A 733 -15.11 5.84 -2.85
N ASN A 734 -16.10 5.47 -2.04
CA ASN A 734 -16.47 6.14 -0.79
C ASN A 734 -15.96 5.39 0.45
N ALA A 735 -15.31 4.25 0.27
CA ALA A 735 -14.82 3.39 1.34
C ALA A 735 -13.31 3.63 1.58
N SER A 736 -12.92 3.70 2.85
CA SER A 736 -11.52 3.71 3.29
C SER A 736 -11.23 2.51 4.18
N SER A 737 -9.96 2.11 4.26
CA SER A 737 -9.53 0.98 5.09
C SER A 737 -8.22 1.29 5.79
N SER A 738 -8.10 0.81 7.02
CA SER A 738 -6.88 0.88 7.83
C SER A 738 -6.22 -0.49 7.94
N THR A 739 -4.89 -0.51 7.99
CA THR A 739 -4.15 -1.70 8.38
C THR A 739 -4.45 -2.03 9.83
N ILE A 740 -4.74 -3.30 10.10
CA ILE A 740 -4.90 -3.83 11.46
C ILE A 740 -3.87 -4.93 11.70
N ASP A 741 -3.59 -5.24 12.96
CA ASP A 741 -2.74 -6.38 13.30
C ASP A 741 -3.53 -7.71 13.27
N GLN A 742 -2.78 -8.81 13.31
CA GLN A 742 -3.31 -10.15 13.27
C GLN A 742 -4.22 -10.45 14.47
N SER A 743 -3.85 -10.00 15.67
CA SER A 743 -4.67 -10.13 16.89
C SER A 743 -6.04 -9.47 16.75
N THR A 744 -6.09 -8.27 16.17
CA THR A 744 -7.31 -7.51 15.91
C THR A 744 -8.18 -8.23 14.87
N PHE A 745 -7.58 -8.78 13.81
CA PHE A 745 -8.33 -9.51 12.79
C PHE A 745 -9.02 -10.75 13.38
N PHE A 746 -8.29 -11.54 14.16
CA PHE A 746 -8.77 -12.79 14.75
C PHE A 746 -9.51 -12.63 16.09
N ASN A 747 -9.56 -11.42 16.66
CA ASN A 747 -10.04 -11.14 18.02
C ASN A 747 -9.36 -12.04 19.08
N LYS A 748 -8.03 -12.17 19.04
CA LYS A 748 -7.24 -13.01 19.97
C LYS A 748 -5.98 -12.35 20.47
#